data_AF-A0A661QV74-F1
#
_entry.id   AF-A0A661QV74-F1
#
_cell.length_a   1.000
_cell.length_b   1.000
_cell.length_c   1.000
_cell.angle_alpha   90.00
_cell.angle_beta   90.00
_cell.angle_gamma   90.00
#
_symmetry.space_group_name_H-M   'P 1'
#
loop_
_entity.id
_entity.type
_entity.pdbx_description
1 polymer ?
#
loop_
_entity_poly.entity_id
_entity_poly.type
_entity_poly.pdbx_seq_one_letter_code
_entity_poly.pdbx_strand_id
1 'polypeptide(L)'
;MDRNEKLKRYLLDTGRLAQDQVARAEDYALTMNLSLDESIAFLQLMDYSALGKSWEEIYGIPYQPLLESPCSHEAKQAIPLSLAERLMVFPIGFDSTSQSFLVAMDDPTDETKTGHLARVLPSHIKLKLLVASRPEIMEAIGINYKGKKYAPKIEVQLPEEFTISIPKKDKNVEPALQVRGKKKAVVLEPDLDRYRAIRGLLKAEGVEVTAWVQTPKELSREKKIQSSDMILVNGEKYRPGGPWTKEVSLGAQSPIVSFYYPRAMLLGQEHPYGAVSEALISLVAFIIKKALKKEPQRLEETIARVRYCKLLSLKLGLTPAQVDAVVLAAWLSGSHIGDILARSIDTPYALGEIISSGDQTFGPSKRIEAQVLSLVNKYLEIKKVQPEALKDIDGIRTNLGKRGDRGPTRQLLESFLHVIRDEGLLRGIGEEKRSILIIGEGFNLSSDVVLCLQSDGFKVSLLTHPSEAMEKIALSPPDAVLCKISTTQMAGVQLCAMLRNHSEFSQIPFFFLAPSDSQSLATECLRAGADDFITEPFEPDLLVLKLSRAISARAQRHPKKGIEGSLEDMSAMDIIQSVATGDKNVKITLESNGQRGNIFIRGGQIIHAEAGVLIGQEAFFHLMSFQSGEFKVVSCSSFPQQTIHASTMSLLMEGARLLDEASARGEV
;
A
#
# COMPACT_ATOMS: atom_id res chain seq x y z
N MET A 1 -33.66 17.61 -14.15
CA MET A 1 -32.99 16.30 -14.15
C MET A 1 -31.82 16.41 -13.18
N ASP A 2 -31.74 15.51 -12.20
CA ASP A 2 -30.69 15.53 -11.18
C ASP A 2 -29.29 15.43 -11.82
N ARG A 3 -28.30 16.11 -11.23
CA ARG A 3 -26.92 16.17 -11.73
C ARG A 3 -26.31 14.76 -11.81
N ASN A 4 -26.57 13.92 -10.80
CA ASN A 4 -26.13 12.52 -10.80
C ASN A 4 -26.77 11.73 -11.95
N GLU A 5 -28.06 11.92 -12.18
CA GLU A 5 -28.78 11.23 -13.26
C GLU A 5 -28.29 11.66 -14.66
N LYS A 6 -27.95 12.94 -14.85
CA LYS A 6 -27.33 13.43 -16.10
C LYS A 6 -25.98 12.75 -16.35
N LEU A 7 -25.12 12.70 -15.33
CA LEU A 7 -23.80 12.08 -15.44
C LEU A 7 -23.91 10.58 -15.69
N LYS A 8 -24.79 9.89 -14.94
CA LYS A 8 -25.06 8.46 -15.10
C LYS A 8 -25.42 8.11 -16.53
N ARG A 9 -26.45 8.77 -17.08
CA ARG A 9 -26.91 8.50 -18.45
C ARG A 9 -25.80 8.75 -19.46
N TYR A 10 -25.13 9.89 -19.34
CA TYR A 10 -24.03 10.23 -20.23
C TYR A 10 -22.92 9.18 -20.23
N LEU A 11 -22.47 8.73 -19.05
CA LEU A 11 -21.38 7.75 -18.92
C LEU A 11 -21.75 6.36 -19.48
N LEU A 12 -23.01 5.95 -19.30
CA LEU A 12 -23.54 4.70 -19.87
C LEU A 12 -23.73 4.81 -21.39
N ASP A 13 -24.35 5.89 -21.87
CA ASP A 13 -24.68 6.10 -23.29
C ASP A 13 -23.42 6.23 -24.14
N THR A 14 -22.37 6.86 -23.60
CA THR A 14 -21.05 6.99 -24.25
C THR A 14 -20.14 5.78 -24.07
N GLY A 15 -20.53 4.81 -23.24
CA GLY A 15 -19.73 3.64 -22.92
C GLY A 15 -18.43 3.94 -22.15
N ARG A 16 -18.32 5.12 -21.52
CA ARG A 16 -17.13 5.50 -20.74
C ARG A 16 -16.98 4.70 -19.46
N LEU A 17 -18.09 4.21 -18.90
CA LEU A 17 -18.11 3.25 -17.79
C LEU A 17 -19.14 2.16 -18.06
N ALA A 18 -18.83 0.94 -17.61
CA ALA A 18 -19.77 -0.19 -17.68
C ALA A 18 -20.87 -0.08 -16.60
N GLN A 19 -21.98 -0.78 -16.81
CA GLN A 19 -23.17 -0.66 -15.95
C GLN A 19 -22.91 -1.13 -14.51
N ASP A 20 -22.05 -2.12 -14.33
CA ASP A 20 -21.58 -2.59 -13.02
C ASP A 20 -20.69 -1.55 -12.31
N GLN A 21 -19.83 -0.85 -13.05
CA GLN A 21 -18.97 0.21 -12.51
C GLN A 21 -19.80 1.42 -12.05
N VAL A 22 -20.81 1.81 -12.84
CA VAL A 22 -21.73 2.90 -12.48
C VAL A 22 -22.60 2.50 -11.28
N ALA A 23 -23.15 1.29 -11.26
CA ALA A 23 -23.93 0.81 -10.11
C ALA A 23 -23.09 0.79 -8.82
N ARG A 24 -21.83 0.34 -8.89
CA ARG A 24 -20.90 0.37 -7.76
C ARG A 24 -20.61 1.79 -7.27
N ALA A 25 -20.47 2.75 -8.19
CA ALA A 25 -20.27 4.15 -7.86
C ALA A 25 -21.52 4.75 -7.20
N GLU A 26 -22.71 4.44 -7.70
CA GLU A 26 -24.00 4.86 -7.12
C GLU A 26 -24.20 4.31 -5.69
N ASP A 27 -23.94 3.02 -5.48
CA ASP A 27 -24.03 2.41 -4.14
C ASP A 27 -23.07 3.08 -3.17
N TYR A 28 -21.85 3.39 -3.62
CA TYR A 28 -20.86 4.10 -2.82
C TYR A 28 -21.28 5.55 -2.52
N ALA A 29 -21.81 6.26 -3.53
CA ALA A 29 -22.34 7.60 -3.38
C ALA A 29 -23.48 7.67 -2.37
N LEU A 30 -24.43 6.73 -2.44
CA LEU A 30 -25.54 6.60 -1.48
C LEU A 30 -25.05 6.30 -0.07
N THR A 31 -24.12 5.35 0.08
CA THR A 31 -23.59 4.93 1.38
C THR A 31 -22.81 6.04 2.08
N MET A 32 -22.01 6.79 1.31
CA MET A 32 -21.12 7.82 1.85
C MET A 32 -21.73 9.22 1.81
N ASN A 33 -22.98 9.35 1.33
CA ASN A 33 -23.66 10.63 1.09
C ASN A 33 -22.83 11.59 0.24
N LEU A 34 -22.27 11.07 -0.86
CA LEU A 34 -21.46 11.79 -1.85
C LEU A 34 -22.23 11.95 -3.16
N SER A 35 -21.76 12.86 -4.02
CA SER A 35 -22.20 12.91 -5.42
C SER A 35 -21.58 11.80 -6.26
N LEU A 36 -22.20 11.50 -7.41
CA LEU A 36 -21.76 10.41 -8.28
C LEU A 36 -20.32 10.65 -8.80
N ASP A 37 -19.97 11.87 -9.20
CA ASP A 37 -18.60 12.19 -9.64
C ASP A 37 -17.56 12.10 -8.52
N GLU A 38 -17.91 12.44 -7.27
CA GLU A 38 -17.04 12.20 -6.10
C GLU A 38 -16.77 10.72 -5.89
N SER A 39 -17.81 9.87 -5.99
CA SER A 39 -17.67 8.42 -5.86
C SER A 39 -16.84 7.80 -6.99
N ILE A 40 -17.02 8.26 -8.23
CA ILE A 40 -16.26 7.78 -9.41
C ILE A 40 -14.77 8.10 -9.26
N ALA A 41 -14.45 9.34 -8.84
CA ALA A 41 -13.08 9.75 -8.60
C ALA A 41 -12.44 9.00 -7.42
N PHE A 42 -13.18 8.82 -6.33
CA PHE A 42 -12.72 8.09 -5.15
C PHE A 42 -12.40 6.62 -5.46
N LEU A 43 -13.28 5.95 -6.21
CA LEU A 43 -13.10 4.57 -6.66
C LEU A 43 -12.06 4.42 -7.78
N GLN A 44 -11.45 5.52 -8.23
CA GLN A 44 -10.47 5.56 -9.32
C GLN A 44 -11.00 4.97 -10.63
N LEU A 45 -12.30 5.09 -10.87
CA LEU A 45 -12.94 4.64 -12.10
C LEU A 45 -12.65 5.61 -13.26
N MET A 46 -12.50 6.90 -12.96
CA MET A 46 -12.07 7.95 -13.89
C MET A 46 -11.20 8.97 -13.16
N ASP A 47 -10.26 9.58 -13.88
CA ASP A 47 -9.50 10.73 -13.36
C ASP A 47 -10.29 12.06 -13.50
N TYR A 48 -9.72 13.13 -12.94
CA TYR A 48 -10.34 14.46 -12.96
C TYR A 48 -10.49 15.05 -14.36
N SER A 49 -9.54 14.80 -15.27
CA SER A 49 -9.58 15.31 -16.64
C SER A 49 -10.69 14.64 -17.44
N ALA A 50 -10.81 13.32 -17.33
CA ALA A 50 -11.88 12.54 -17.95
C ALA A 50 -13.26 12.93 -17.41
N LEU A 51 -13.39 13.18 -16.10
CA LEU A 51 -14.63 13.69 -15.51
C LEU A 51 -14.95 15.13 -15.96
N GLY A 52 -13.95 16.00 -16.00
CA GLY A 52 -14.07 17.39 -16.46
C GLY A 52 -14.56 17.48 -17.90
N LYS A 53 -13.95 16.71 -18.82
CA LYS A 53 -14.39 16.60 -20.23
C LYS A 53 -15.81 16.06 -20.35
N SER A 54 -16.18 15.08 -19.53
CA SER A 54 -17.55 14.55 -19.51
C SER A 54 -18.55 15.65 -19.14
N TRP A 55 -18.21 16.49 -18.15
CA TRP A 55 -19.05 17.63 -17.78
C TRP A 55 -19.08 18.75 -18.82
N GLU A 56 -17.98 18.99 -19.54
CA GLU A 56 -17.94 19.92 -20.67
C GLU A 56 -18.92 19.50 -21.76
N GLU A 57 -18.93 18.22 -22.12
CA GLU A 57 -19.85 17.67 -23.12
C GLU A 57 -21.31 17.71 -22.64
N ILE A 58 -21.57 17.46 -21.35
CA ILE A 58 -22.92 17.51 -20.76
C ILE A 58 -23.49 18.95 -20.73
N TYR A 59 -22.68 19.95 -20.37
CA TYR A 59 -23.14 21.32 -20.17
C TYR A 59 -22.87 22.26 -21.37
N GLY A 60 -22.01 21.87 -22.30
CA GLY A 60 -21.55 22.73 -23.40
C GLY A 60 -20.68 23.91 -22.92
N ILE A 61 -20.06 23.79 -21.74
CA ILE A 61 -19.23 24.82 -21.11
C ILE A 61 -17.81 24.30 -21.00
N PRO A 62 -16.77 25.08 -21.37
CA PRO A 62 -15.42 24.56 -21.45
C PRO A 62 -14.86 24.11 -20.10
N TYR A 63 -14.08 23.03 -20.14
CA TYR A 63 -13.31 22.50 -19.01
C TYR A 63 -11.84 22.92 -19.12
N GLN A 64 -11.22 23.20 -17.97
CA GLN A 64 -9.77 23.42 -17.85
C GLN A 64 -9.25 22.72 -16.59
N PRO A 65 -8.12 22.00 -16.65
CA PRO A 65 -7.50 21.38 -15.48
C PRO A 65 -7.15 22.40 -14.39
N LEU A 66 -7.62 22.18 -13.17
CA LEU A 66 -7.45 23.14 -12.07
C LEU A 66 -6.15 22.95 -11.27
N LEU A 67 -5.57 21.75 -11.33
CA LEU A 67 -4.45 21.37 -10.45
C LEU A 67 -3.07 21.74 -11.02
N GLU A 68 -2.98 21.99 -12.32
CA GLU A 68 -1.71 22.23 -13.03
C GLU A 68 -1.22 23.69 -12.93
N SER A 69 -2.13 24.63 -12.67
CA SER A 69 -1.80 26.07 -12.62
C SER A 69 -2.16 26.66 -11.26
N PRO A 70 -1.22 27.34 -10.57
CA PRO A 70 -1.51 27.97 -9.28
C PRO A 70 -2.46 29.16 -9.46
N CYS A 71 -3.44 29.28 -8.57
CA CYS A 71 -4.38 30.39 -8.56
C CYS A 71 -3.71 31.69 -8.05
N SER A 72 -3.94 32.81 -8.75
CA SER A 72 -3.36 34.11 -8.40
C SER A 72 -3.87 34.65 -7.06
N HIS A 73 -3.09 35.51 -6.42
CA HIS A 73 -3.48 36.08 -5.13
C HIS A 73 -4.70 37.00 -5.25
N GLU A 74 -4.82 37.76 -6.34
CA GLU A 74 -5.98 38.62 -6.59
C GLU A 74 -7.26 37.80 -6.76
N ALA A 75 -7.16 36.65 -7.42
CA ALA A 75 -8.29 35.75 -7.65
C ALA A 75 -8.80 35.13 -6.33
N LYS A 76 -7.90 34.78 -5.40
CA LYS A 76 -8.24 34.30 -4.05
C LYS A 76 -8.86 35.38 -3.17
N GLN A 77 -8.48 36.65 -3.36
CA GLN A 77 -9.10 37.76 -2.65
C GLN A 77 -10.53 38.03 -3.13
N ALA A 78 -10.77 37.90 -4.44
CA ALA A 78 -12.10 38.07 -5.02
C ALA A 78 -13.09 36.99 -4.56
N ILE A 79 -12.63 35.74 -4.39
CA ILE A 79 -13.43 34.64 -3.85
C ILE A 79 -12.72 34.03 -2.63
N PRO A 80 -13.07 34.45 -1.40
CA PRO A 80 -12.51 33.89 -0.18
C PRO A 80 -12.83 32.40 0.00
N LEU A 81 -12.03 31.70 0.81
CA LEU A 81 -12.19 30.25 1.07
C LEU A 81 -13.63 29.85 1.45
N SER A 82 -14.25 30.58 2.37
CA SER A 82 -15.61 30.28 2.83
C SER A 82 -16.66 30.38 1.72
N LEU A 83 -16.43 31.25 0.73
CA LEU A 83 -17.30 31.40 -0.42
C LEU A 83 -17.03 30.30 -1.45
N ALA A 84 -15.76 29.97 -1.68
CA ALA A 84 -15.33 28.89 -2.57
C ALA A 84 -15.90 27.53 -2.14
N GLU A 85 -15.82 27.20 -0.85
CA GLU A 85 -16.38 25.95 -0.30
C GLU A 85 -17.91 25.93 -0.33
N ARG A 86 -18.55 27.03 0.07
CA ARG A 86 -20.01 27.10 0.14
C ARG A 86 -20.68 27.00 -1.23
N LEU A 87 -20.09 27.63 -2.25
CA LEU A 87 -20.65 27.63 -3.60
C LEU A 87 -20.07 26.50 -4.47
N MET A 88 -19.09 25.73 -3.98
CA MET A 88 -18.34 24.73 -4.74
C MET A 88 -17.74 25.30 -6.03
N VAL A 89 -16.95 26.37 -5.87
CA VAL A 89 -16.31 27.08 -6.98
C VAL A 89 -14.83 27.34 -6.72
N PHE A 90 -14.06 27.45 -7.80
CA PHE A 90 -12.64 27.76 -7.75
C PHE A 90 -12.31 28.95 -8.65
N PRO A 91 -11.76 30.06 -8.13
CA PRO A 91 -11.33 31.18 -8.97
C PRO A 91 -10.06 30.78 -9.72
N ILE A 92 -10.07 30.89 -11.06
CA ILE A 92 -8.89 30.58 -11.87
C ILE A 92 -8.03 31.84 -12.00
N GLY A 93 -8.65 32.97 -12.36
CA GLY A 93 -7.94 34.22 -12.56
C GLY A 93 -8.73 35.25 -13.35
N PHE A 94 -8.08 36.36 -13.68
CA PHE A 94 -8.63 37.40 -14.55
C PHE A 94 -7.99 37.30 -15.93
N ASP A 95 -8.82 37.19 -16.98
CA ASP A 95 -8.35 37.27 -18.37
C ASP A 95 -8.38 38.73 -18.82
N SER A 96 -7.19 39.32 -18.95
CA SER A 96 -6.99 40.70 -19.38
C SER A 96 -7.49 40.96 -20.80
N THR A 97 -7.51 39.93 -21.65
CA THR A 97 -7.91 40.01 -23.06
C THR A 97 -9.42 40.15 -23.20
N SER A 98 -10.17 39.38 -22.42
CA SER A 98 -11.64 39.37 -22.45
C SER A 98 -12.28 40.22 -21.35
N GLN A 99 -11.49 40.88 -20.51
CA GLN A 99 -11.94 41.64 -19.34
C GLN A 99 -12.92 40.84 -18.46
N SER A 100 -12.62 39.55 -18.30
CA SER A 100 -13.53 38.60 -17.65
C SER A 100 -12.82 37.86 -16.52
N PHE A 101 -13.55 37.64 -15.43
CA PHE A 101 -13.10 36.83 -14.30
C PHE A 101 -13.53 35.39 -14.50
N LEU A 102 -12.55 34.49 -14.55
CA LEU A 102 -12.74 33.06 -14.82
C LEU A 102 -12.96 32.30 -13.51
N VAL A 103 -14.08 31.59 -13.43
CA VAL A 103 -14.45 30.78 -12.26
C VAL A 103 -14.86 29.40 -12.72
N ALA A 104 -14.21 28.38 -12.17
CA ALA A 104 -14.63 26.99 -12.33
C ALA A 104 -15.70 26.63 -11.30
N MET A 105 -16.70 25.85 -11.71
CA MET A 105 -17.83 25.46 -10.87
C MET A 105 -18.35 24.06 -11.20
N ASP A 106 -18.92 23.40 -10.19
CA ASP A 106 -19.42 22.03 -10.27
C ASP A 106 -20.76 21.91 -11.02
N ASP A 107 -21.57 22.97 -10.97
CA ASP A 107 -22.82 23.11 -11.70
C ASP A 107 -22.98 24.56 -12.22
N PRO A 108 -22.67 24.80 -13.49
CA PRO A 108 -22.80 26.12 -14.10
C PRO A 108 -24.23 26.52 -14.46
N THR A 109 -25.19 25.60 -14.33
CA THR A 109 -26.61 25.90 -14.57
C THR A 109 -27.34 26.40 -13.32
N ASP A 110 -26.66 26.42 -12.17
CA ASP A 110 -27.22 26.89 -10.91
C ASP A 110 -27.26 28.44 -10.85
N GLU A 111 -28.44 29.00 -11.14
CA GLU A 111 -28.72 30.43 -11.09
C GLU A 111 -28.48 31.06 -9.70
N THR A 112 -28.60 30.27 -8.63
CA THR A 112 -28.40 30.78 -7.26
C THR A 112 -26.92 31.01 -6.99
N LYS A 113 -26.05 30.07 -7.38
CA LYS A 113 -24.59 30.19 -7.26
C LYS A 113 -24.05 31.32 -8.10
N THR A 114 -24.47 31.38 -9.37
CA THR A 114 -24.04 32.41 -10.32
C THR A 114 -24.51 33.80 -9.90
N GLY A 115 -25.75 33.93 -9.42
CA GLY A 115 -26.28 35.18 -8.86
C GLY A 115 -25.53 35.65 -7.61
N HIS A 116 -25.11 34.73 -6.74
CA HIS A 116 -24.26 35.08 -5.60
C HIS A 116 -22.87 35.55 -6.01
N LEU A 117 -22.24 34.91 -7.00
CA LEU A 117 -20.94 35.32 -7.52
C LEU A 117 -20.97 36.69 -8.18
N ALA A 118 -22.01 36.96 -8.99
CA ALA A 118 -22.19 38.25 -9.65
C ALA A 118 -22.35 39.43 -8.67
N ARG A 119 -22.84 39.19 -7.45
CA ARG A 119 -22.95 40.21 -6.39
C ARG A 119 -21.64 40.47 -5.64
N VAL A 120 -20.76 39.47 -5.58
CA VAL A 120 -19.47 39.56 -4.87
C VAL A 120 -18.41 40.22 -5.76
N LEU A 121 -18.49 40.00 -7.07
CA LEU A 121 -17.57 40.59 -8.03
C LEU A 121 -17.93 42.07 -8.32
N PRO A 122 -16.93 42.93 -8.59
CA PRO A 122 -17.18 44.32 -9.01
C PRO A 122 -18.06 44.39 -10.27
N SER A 123 -19.01 45.32 -10.30
CA SER A 123 -20.04 45.45 -11.35
C SER A 123 -19.53 45.68 -12.78
N HIS A 124 -18.26 46.05 -12.94
CA HIS A 124 -17.61 46.28 -14.24
C HIS A 124 -16.90 45.03 -14.80
N ILE A 125 -16.80 43.94 -14.02
CA ILE A 125 -16.11 42.72 -14.40
C ILE A 125 -17.12 41.68 -14.89
N LYS A 126 -16.91 41.15 -16.10
CA LYS A 126 -17.75 40.08 -16.63
C LYS A 126 -17.35 38.73 -16.02
N LEU A 127 -18.33 37.93 -15.61
CA LEU A 127 -18.09 36.58 -15.10
C LEU A 127 -18.07 35.59 -16.28
N LYS A 128 -16.99 34.80 -16.40
CA LYS A 128 -16.89 33.71 -17.36
C LYS A 128 -16.77 32.38 -16.61
N LEU A 129 -17.67 31.46 -16.91
CA LEU A 129 -17.80 30.18 -16.21
C LEU A 129 -17.05 29.10 -16.95
N LEU A 130 -16.34 28.28 -16.20
CA LEU A 130 -15.76 27.01 -16.62
C LEU A 130 -16.40 25.90 -15.79
N VAL A 131 -16.54 24.72 -16.38
CA VAL A 131 -17.03 23.56 -15.64
C VAL A 131 -15.83 22.78 -15.09
N ALA A 132 -15.96 22.19 -13.91
CA ALA A 132 -15.01 21.20 -13.40
C ALA A 132 -15.76 20.22 -12.48
N SER A 133 -15.17 19.04 -12.26
CA SER A 133 -15.79 18.06 -11.35
C SER A 133 -15.73 18.55 -9.90
N ARG A 134 -16.73 18.18 -9.09
CA ARG A 134 -16.73 18.51 -7.65
C ARG A 134 -15.45 18.05 -6.92
N PRO A 135 -14.95 16.81 -7.09
CA PRO A 135 -13.74 16.37 -6.40
C PRO A 135 -12.49 17.14 -6.85
N GLU A 136 -12.40 17.56 -8.12
CA GLU A 136 -11.29 18.38 -8.60
C GLU A 136 -11.30 19.79 -7.97
N ILE A 137 -12.47 20.42 -7.87
CA ILE A 137 -12.63 21.72 -7.21
C ILE A 137 -12.24 21.63 -5.73
N MET A 138 -12.67 20.58 -5.02
CA MET A 138 -12.28 20.35 -3.62
C MET A 138 -10.77 20.22 -3.44
N GLU A 139 -10.11 19.51 -4.36
CA GLU A 139 -8.68 19.30 -4.28
C GLU A 139 -7.91 20.58 -4.65
N ALA A 140 -8.37 21.32 -5.67
CA ALA A 140 -7.83 22.63 -6.02
C ALA A 140 -7.93 23.62 -4.86
N ILE A 141 -9.06 23.65 -4.14
CA ILE A 141 -9.23 24.44 -2.91
C ILE A 141 -8.24 23.99 -1.83
N GLY A 142 -8.12 22.68 -1.63
CA GLY A 142 -7.18 22.09 -0.67
C GLY A 142 -5.74 22.52 -0.91
N ILE A 143 -5.29 22.51 -2.16
CA ILE A 143 -3.93 22.90 -2.55
C ILE A 143 -3.74 24.41 -2.41
N ASN A 144 -4.65 25.19 -3.00
CA ASN A 144 -4.44 26.64 -3.17
C ASN A 144 -4.82 27.49 -1.96
N TYR A 145 -5.76 27.04 -1.12
CA TYR A 145 -6.16 27.77 0.09
C TYR A 145 -5.66 27.13 1.38
N LYS A 146 -5.59 25.79 1.45
CA LYS A 146 -5.24 25.04 2.68
C LYS A 146 -3.81 24.52 2.69
N GLY A 147 -3.02 24.77 1.64
CA GLY A 147 -1.61 24.40 1.55
C GLY A 147 -1.34 22.91 1.45
N LYS A 148 -2.29 22.11 0.95
CA LYS A 148 -2.03 20.70 0.62
C LYS A 148 -0.93 20.62 -0.46
N LYS A 149 -0.01 19.66 -0.33
CA LYS A 149 1.01 19.41 -1.35
C LYS A 149 0.38 18.71 -2.56
N TYR A 150 0.48 19.33 -3.73
CA TYR A 150 0.15 18.69 -4.99
C TYR A 150 1.36 17.96 -5.56
N ALA A 151 1.17 16.72 -5.99
CA ALA A 151 2.14 15.98 -6.79
C ALA A 151 1.44 15.60 -8.12
N PRO A 152 1.89 16.14 -9.28
CA PRO A 152 1.27 15.81 -10.55
C PRO A 152 1.41 14.31 -10.84
N LYS A 153 0.34 13.68 -11.34
CA LYS A 153 0.42 12.32 -11.88
C LYS A 153 1.24 12.39 -13.17
N ILE A 154 2.37 11.69 -13.21
CA ILE A 154 3.16 11.53 -14.44
C ILE A 154 2.43 10.48 -15.29
N GLU A 155 1.62 10.94 -16.24
CA GLU A 155 1.12 10.05 -17.30
C GLU A 155 2.21 9.89 -18.35
N VAL A 156 2.76 8.68 -18.43
CA VAL A 156 3.63 8.29 -19.54
C VAL A 156 2.71 8.07 -20.75
N GLN A 157 2.65 9.04 -21.66
CA GLN A 157 2.00 8.86 -22.96
C GLN A 157 2.84 7.89 -23.79
N LEU A 158 2.37 6.65 -23.91
CA LEU A 158 2.92 5.70 -24.86
C LEU A 158 2.39 6.07 -26.26
N PRO A 159 3.26 6.27 -27.27
CA PRO A 159 2.83 6.52 -28.64
C PRO A 159 1.98 5.36 -29.17
N GLU A 160 1.02 5.64 -30.07
CA GLU A 160 0.11 4.65 -30.67
C GLU A 160 0.82 3.49 -31.42
N GLU A 161 2.14 3.57 -31.60
CA GLU A 161 2.98 2.57 -32.27
C GLU A 161 3.68 1.58 -31.31
N PHE A 162 3.29 1.50 -30.04
CA PHE A 162 3.92 0.61 -29.06
C PHE A 162 3.55 -0.88 -29.28
N THR A 163 4.16 -1.50 -30.29
CA THR A 163 4.11 -2.95 -30.52
C THR A 163 5.42 -3.58 -30.05
N ILE A 164 5.34 -4.50 -29.07
CA ILE A 164 6.52 -5.25 -28.60
C ILE A 164 6.98 -6.19 -29.72
N SER A 165 8.01 -5.80 -30.46
CA SER A 165 8.71 -6.68 -31.42
C SER A 165 10.15 -6.91 -30.97
N ILE A 166 10.48 -8.18 -30.72
CA ILE A 166 11.83 -8.67 -30.39
C ILE A 166 12.75 -8.43 -31.61
N PRO A 167 14.02 -8.02 -31.42
CA PRO A 167 14.80 -7.35 -32.46
C PRO A 167 15.49 -8.33 -33.41
N LYS A 168 15.57 -7.96 -34.70
CA LYS A 168 16.75 -8.26 -35.53
C LYS A 168 17.10 -7.11 -36.49
N LYS A 169 18.30 -6.56 -36.21
CA LYS A 169 19.34 -5.96 -37.07
C LYS A 169 18.96 -4.95 -38.17
N ASP A 170 19.23 -3.69 -37.82
CA ASP A 170 19.85 -2.58 -38.57
C ASP A 170 19.52 -2.35 -40.06
N LYS A 171 19.08 -1.12 -40.37
CA LYS A 171 19.99 -0.06 -40.88
C LYS A 171 19.28 1.29 -41.03
N ASN A 172 19.91 2.30 -40.42
CA ASN A 172 19.98 3.72 -40.80
C ASN A 172 18.71 4.55 -40.82
N VAL A 173 18.52 5.34 -39.76
CA VAL A 173 18.45 6.81 -39.90
C VAL A 173 19.20 7.45 -38.71
N GLU A 174 20.36 8.06 -38.97
CA GLU A 174 21.03 9.00 -38.05
C GLU A 174 20.32 10.36 -38.06
N PRO A 175 20.48 11.14 -36.98
CA PRO A 175 21.31 12.33 -37.16
C PRO A 175 22.36 12.51 -36.05
N ALA A 176 23.62 12.45 -36.49
CA ALA A 176 24.80 13.19 -36.05
C ALA A 176 24.88 13.76 -34.62
N LEU A 177 25.64 13.06 -33.77
CA LEU A 177 26.65 13.69 -32.92
C LEU A 177 28.03 13.13 -33.31
N GLN A 178 28.91 14.03 -33.74
CA GLN A 178 30.20 13.75 -34.36
C GLN A 178 31.08 12.76 -33.59
N VAL A 179 31.69 11.83 -34.32
CA VAL A 179 32.86 11.04 -33.89
C VAL A 179 33.97 11.99 -33.44
N ARG A 180 34.38 11.93 -32.17
CA ARG A 180 35.64 12.53 -31.71
C ARG A 180 36.53 11.42 -31.15
N GLY A 181 37.75 11.33 -31.67
CA GLY A 181 38.73 10.29 -31.35
C GLY A 181 39.03 10.16 -29.85
N LYS A 182 39.75 9.08 -29.48
CA LYS A 182 40.14 8.76 -28.09
C LYS A 182 40.64 10.00 -27.36
N LYS A 183 39.79 10.57 -26.50
CA LYS A 183 40.14 11.76 -25.72
C LYS A 183 41.17 11.38 -24.67
N LYS A 184 42.19 12.21 -24.47
CA LYS A 184 43.25 11.98 -23.49
C LYS A 184 42.99 12.80 -22.23
N ALA A 185 43.06 12.16 -21.07
CA ALA A 185 42.79 12.80 -19.79
C ALA A 185 43.94 12.65 -18.79
N VAL A 186 44.26 13.72 -18.05
CA VAL A 186 45.08 13.63 -16.83
C VAL A 186 44.16 13.69 -15.61
N VAL A 187 44.36 12.81 -14.62
CA VAL A 187 43.51 12.76 -13.43
C VAL A 187 44.29 13.22 -12.19
N LEU A 188 43.77 14.26 -11.51
CA LEU A 188 44.25 14.73 -10.20
C LEU A 188 43.37 14.13 -9.09
N GLU A 189 43.83 13.03 -8.52
CA GLU A 189 43.15 12.26 -7.47
C GLU A 189 44.18 11.76 -6.43
N PRO A 190 44.17 12.25 -5.19
CA PRO A 190 45.14 11.81 -4.19
C PRO A 190 45.02 10.35 -3.79
N ASP A 191 43.86 9.72 -4.00
CA ASP A 191 43.58 8.36 -3.56
C ASP A 191 43.75 7.33 -4.69
N LEU A 192 44.67 6.38 -4.50
CA LEU A 192 45.05 5.41 -5.54
C LEU A 192 43.89 4.51 -5.97
N ASP A 193 43.07 4.05 -5.04
CA ASP A 193 42.01 3.10 -5.34
C ASP A 193 40.82 3.78 -6.03
N ARG A 194 40.49 5.02 -5.66
CA ARG A 194 39.55 5.85 -6.43
C ARG A 194 40.07 6.16 -7.82
N TYR A 195 41.33 6.51 -7.96
CA TYR A 195 41.93 6.72 -9.27
C TYR A 195 41.80 5.46 -10.16
N ARG A 196 42.08 4.27 -9.63
CA ARG A 196 41.92 3.00 -10.38
C ARG A 196 40.49 2.81 -10.87
N ALA A 197 39.49 3.10 -10.03
CA ALA A 197 38.08 3.02 -10.40
C ALA A 197 37.73 4.01 -11.52
N ILE A 198 38.10 5.29 -11.36
CA ILE A 198 37.83 6.35 -12.35
C ILE A 198 38.52 6.05 -13.68
N ARG A 199 39.76 5.53 -13.66
CA ARG A 199 40.48 5.10 -14.86
C ARG A 199 39.74 3.99 -15.60
N GLY A 200 39.14 3.05 -14.87
CA GLY A 200 38.31 2.00 -15.44
C GLY A 200 37.09 2.57 -16.18
N LEU A 201 36.36 3.49 -15.53
CA LEU A 201 35.18 4.15 -16.08
C LEU A 201 35.52 4.98 -17.33
N LEU A 202 36.55 5.83 -17.25
CA LEU A 202 36.99 6.65 -18.38
C LEU A 202 37.42 5.78 -19.57
N LYS A 203 38.10 4.66 -19.30
CA LYS A 203 38.51 3.72 -20.35
C LYS A 203 37.29 3.07 -21.03
N ALA A 204 36.23 2.75 -20.29
CA ALA A 204 34.99 2.21 -20.84
C ALA A 204 34.29 3.22 -21.77
N GLU A 205 34.36 4.51 -21.42
CA GLU A 205 33.86 5.64 -22.23
C GLU A 205 34.81 6.08 -23.37
N GLY A 206 35.84 5.28 -23.67
CA GLY A 206 36.78 5.57 -24.75
C GLY A 206 37.76 6.72 -24.49
N VAL A 207 37.90 7.15 -23.23
CA VAL A 207 38.85 8.18 -22.78
C VAL A 207 40.12 7.52 -22.24
N GLU A 208 41.28 7.85 -22.81
CA GLU A 208 42.57 7.34 -22.38
C GLU A 208 43.17 8.20 -21.27
N VAL A 209 43.36 7.63 -20.07
CA VAL A 209 44.03 8.34 -18.98
C VAL A 209 45.55 8.27 -19.17
N THR A 210 46.17 9.42 -19.49
CA THR A 210 47.58 9.53 -19.86
C THR A 210 48.52 9.70 -18.67
N ALA A 211 48.02 10.27 -17.57
CA ALA A 211 48.77 10.46 -16.32
C ALA A 211 47.84 10.56 -15.11
N TRP A 212 48.38 10.17 -13.95
CA TRP A 212 47.77 10.30 -12.63
C TRP A 212 48.71 11.07 -11.72
N VAL A 213 48.16 12.06 -11.04
CA VAL A 213 48.88 12.90 -10.08
C VAL A 213 48.07 13.03 -8.81
N GLN A 214 48.75 13.13 -7.67
CA GLN A 214 48.09 13.16 -6.37
C GLN A 214 47.99 14.59 -5.83
N THR A 215 48.91 15.47 -6.24
CA THR A 215 49.00 16.84 -5.75
C THR A 215 49.05 17.88 -6.87
N PRO A 216 48.57 19.12 -6.63
CA PRO A 216 48.65 20.20 -7.62
C PRO A 216 50.08 20.54 -8.06
N LYS A 217 51.08 20.37 -7.17
CA LYS A 217 52.50 20.58 -7.48
C LYS A 217 53.09 19.52 -8.42
N GLU A 218 52.57 18.29 -8.36
CA GLU A 218 52.90 17.25 -9.34
C GLU A 218 52.23 17.55 -10.68
N LEU A 219 50.97 18.00 -10.64
CA LEU A 219 50.24 18.40 -11.84
C LEU A 219 51.01 19.51 -12.59
N SER A 220 51.50 20.56 -11.93
CA SER A 220 52.25 21.63 -12.60
C SER A 220 53.60 21.20 -13.22
N ARG A 221 54.14 20.04 -12.81
CA ARG A 221 55.38 19.46 -13.35
C ARG A 221 55.13 18.40 -14.43
N GLU A 222 53.89 17.99 -14.64
CA GLU A 222 53.52 16.91 -15.56
C GLU A 222 53.55 17.38 -17.01
N LYS A 223 54.49 16.83 -17.79
CA LYS A 223 54.74 17.23 -19.18
C LYS A 223 53.61 16.80 -20.12
N LYS A 224 52.84 15.77 -19.75
CA LYS A 224 51.77 15.21 -20.60
C LYS A 224 50.51 16.06 -20.65
N ILE A 225 50.36 17.07 -19.78
CA ILE A 225 49.20 17.96 -19.73
C ILE A 225 48.98 18.69 -21.06
N GLN A 226 50.06 19.13 -21.70
CA GLN A 226 49.97 19.84 -22.98
C GLN A 226 49.45 18.97 -24.13
N SER A 227 49.53 17.64 -23.97
CA SER A 227 49.06 16.66 -24.97
C SER A 227 47.73 15.99 -24.61
N SER A 228 47.09 16.44 -23.53
CA SER A 228 45.80 15.93 -23.08
C SER A 228 44.67 16.87 -23.48
N ASP A 229 43.47 16.33 -23.68
CA ASP A 229 42.28 17.10 -24.05
C ASP A 229 41.56 17.65 -22.80
N MET A 230 41.67 16.96 -21.67
CA MET A 230 41.04 17.36 -20.42
C MET A 230 41.88 17.00 -19.18
N ILE A 231 41.65 17.74 -18.09
CA ILE A 231 42.13 17.41 -16.76
C ILE A 231 40.93 17.14 -15.87
N LEU A 232 40.85 15.94 -15.30
CA LEU A 232 39.79 15.57 -14.37
C LEU A 232 40.30 15.76 -12.92
N VAL A 233 39.63 16.62 -12.16
CA VAL A 233 40.08 17.02 -10.82
C VAL A 233 39.06 16.61 -9.76
N ASN A 234 39.51 15.99 -8.67
CA ASN A 234 38.67 15.75 -7.51
C ASN A 234 38.21 17.08 -6.90
N GLY A 235 36.99 17.50 -7.21
CA GLY A 235 36.40 18.77 -6.82
C GLY A 235 36.04 18.88 -5.35
N GLU A 236 35.94 17.75 -4.64
CA GLU A 236 35.71 17.73 -3.19
C GLU A 236 36.97 18.18 -2.44
N LYS A 237 38.15 17.74 -2.90
CA LYS A 237 39.44 18.12 -2.31
C LYS A 237 40.03 19.40 -2.93
N TYR A 238 39.85 19.61 -4.22
CA TYR A 238 40.40 20.73 -4.98
C TYR A 238 39.27 21.48 -5.69
N ARG A 239 38.61 22.38 -4.94
CA ARG A 239 37.43 23.10 -5.41
C ARG A 239 37.74 24.01 -6.62
N PRO A 240 36.79 24.22 -7.54
CA PRO A 240 36.91 25.19 -8.62
C PRO A 240 37.26 26.58 -8.08
N GLY A 241 38.26 27.25 -8.67
CA GLY A 241 38.70 28.59 -8.24
C GLY A 241 39.42 28.66 -6.88
N GLY A 242 39.71 27.52 -6.24
CA GLY A 242 40.40 27.47 -4.95
C GLY A 242 41.90 27.83 -5.00
N PRO A 243 42.58 27.99 -3.85
CA PRO A 243 43.97 28.48 -3.77
C PRO A 243 44.98 27.70 -4.62
N TRP A 244 44.74 26.40 -4.81
CA TRP A 244 45.57 25.50 -5.59
C TRP A 244 45.68 25.89 -7.07
N THR A 245 44.72 26.62 -7.63
CA THR A 245 44.76 27.07 -9.03
C THR A 245 45.89 28.07 -9.28
N LYS A 246 46.35 28.79 -8.25
CA LYS A 246 47.52 29.67 -8.31
C LYS A 246 48.85 28.90 -8.33
N GLU A 247 48.84 27.66 -7.84
CA GLU A 247 50.01 26.76 -7.83
C GLU A 247 50.16 25.97 -9.14
N VAL A 248 49.13 26.01 -10.00
CA VAL A 248 49.07 25.28 -11.27
C VAL A 248 49.05 26.27 -12.43
N SER A 249 50.22 26.60 -12.96
CA SER A 249 50.37 27.49 -14.12
C SER A 249 50.08 26.75 -15.42
N LEU A 250 48.82 26.74 -15.86
CA LEU A 250 48.44 26.21 -17.17
C LEU A 250 48.66 27.30 -18.24
N GLY A 251 49.43 27.00 -19.29
CA GLY A 251 49.71 27.94 -20.38
C GLY A 251 48.49 28.31 -21.24
N ALA A 252 48.66 29.22 -22.21
CA ALA A 252 47.57 29.83 -22.98
C ALA A 252 46.72 28.87 -23.84
N GLN A 253 47.21 27.66 -24.15
CA GLN A 253 46.43 26.56 -24.69
C GLN A 253 46.28 25.49 -23.60
N SER A 254 45.33 25.69 -22.69
CA SER A 254 45.11 24.79 -21.56
C SER A 254 43.97 23.80 -21.84
N PRO A 255 44.16 22.51 -21.50
CA PRO A 255 43.10 21.51 -21.60
C PRO A 255 41.90 21.85 -20.71
N ILE A 256 40.72 21.33 -21.07
CA ILE A 256 39.48 21.59 -20.33
C ILE A 256 39.62 20.96 -18.93
N VAL A 257 39.56 21.80 -17.89
CA VAL A 257 39.57 21.33 -16.50
C VAL A 257 38.13 21.02 -16.09
N SER A 258 37.86 19.76 -15.78
CA SER A 258 36.55 19.29 -15.36
C SER A 258 36.64 18.70 -13.95
N PHE A 259 35.61 18.93 -13.13
CA PHE A 259 35.60 18.55 -11.73
C PHE A 259 34.63 17.41 -11.51
N TYR A 260 35.07 16.37 -10.81
CA TYR A 260 34.19 15.31 -10.31
C TYR A 260 34.21 15.33 -8.79
N TYR A 261 33.07 14.99 -8.19
CA TYR A 261 32.91 14.96 -6.75
C TYR A 261 32.72 13.51 -6.35
N PRO A 262 33.67 12.86 -5.65
CA PRO A 262 33.59 11.45 -5.30
C PRO A 262 32.30 11.09 -4.55
N ARG A 263 31.81 11.97 -3.66
CA ARG A 263 30.48 11.80 -3.07
C ARG A 263 29.36 11.79 -4.13
N ALA A 264 29.38 12.68 -5.10
CA ALA A 264 28.38 12.68 -6.18
C ALA A 264 28.57 11.51 -7.18
N MET A 265 29.78 10.95 -7.30
CA MET A 265 30.11 9.81 -8.16
C MET A 265 29.76 8.47 -7.50
N LEU A 266 29.94 8.36 -6.18
CA LEU A 266 29.49 7.24 -5.35
C LEU A 266 27.98 7.30 -5.05
N LEU A 267 27.38 8.48 -5.20
CA LEU A 267 25.93 8.73 -5.07
C LEU A 267 25.27 9.01 -6.42
N GLY A 268 25.91 8.65 -7.54
CA GLY A 268 25.38 8.89 -8.89
C GLY A 268 24.03 8.21 -9.07
N GLN A 269 22.97 8.98 -9.35
CA GLN A 269 21.74 8.40 -9.88
C GLN A 269 21.94 8.14 -11.39
N GLU A 270 21.49 7.02 -11.97
CA GLU A 270 20.17 6.41 -11.82
C GLU A 270 20.19 4.92 -11.38
N HIS A 271 19.80 4.68 -10.12
CA HIS A 271 19.05 3.50 -9.72
C HIS A 271 17.88 3.96 -8.84
N PRO A 272 16.71 3.31 -8.89
CA PRO A 272 15.56 3.72 -8.08
C PRO A 272 15.95 3.71 -6.60
N TYR A 273 15.68 4.81 -5.89
CA TYR A 273 16.01 5.04 -4.49
C TYR A 273 15.78 3.80 -3.59
N GLY A 274 14.70 3.07 -3.83
CA GLY A 274 14.36 1.84 -3.12
C GLY A 274 15.42 0.74 -3.19
N ALA A 275 16.03 0.48 -4.36
CA ALA A 275 17.01 -0.58 -4.50
C ALA A 275 18.31 -0.30 -3.71
N VAL A 276 18.68 0.97 -3.59
CA VAL A 276 19.87 1.41 -2.84
C VAL A 276 19.60 1.40 -1.34
N SER A 277 18.40 1.85 -0.92
CA SER A 277 18.03 1.83 0.50
C SER A 277 17.81 0.41 1.01
N GLU A 278 17.20 -0.48 0.22
CA GLU A 278 17.05 -1.91 0.51
C GLU A 278 18.39 -2.61 0.66
N ALA A 279 19.35 -2.35 -0.24
CA ALA A 279 20.69 -2.91 -0.15
C ALA A 279 21.43 -2.43 1.11
N LEU A 280 21.30 -1.15 1.46
CA LEU A 280 21.89 -0.58 2.67
C LEU A 280 21.25 -1.17 3.94
N ILE A 281 19.92 -1.26 4.01
CA ILE A 281 19.21 -1.88 5.13
C ILE A 281 19.60 -3.34 5.27
N SER A 282 19.70 -4.08 4.16
CA SER A 282 20.11 -5.49 4.16
C SER A 282 21.54 -5.68 4.66
N LEU A 283 22.46 -4.82 4.23
CA LEU A 283 23.85 -4.84 4.68
C LEU A 283 23.96 -4.54 6.17
N VAL A 284 23.29 -3.48 6.65
CA VAL A 284 23.28 -3.12 8.08
C VAL A 284 22.64 -4.23 8.90
N ALA A 285 21.49 -4.76 8.49
CA ALA A 285 20.82 -5.88 9.14
C ALA A 285 21.74 -7.10 9.22
N PHE A 286 22.43 -7.46 8.14
CA PHE A 286 23.38 -8.57 8.11
C PHE A 286 24.54 -8.36 9.10
N ILE A 287 25.15 -7.17 9.12
CA ILE A 287 26.25 -6.83 10.03
C ILE A 287 25.78 -6.95 11.49
N ILE A 288 24.61 -6.38 11.81
CA ILE A 288 24.07 -6.40 13.19
C ILE A 288 23.66 -7.81 13.60
N LYS A 289 22.97 -8.57 12.73
CA LYS A 289 22.63 -9.99 12.98
C LYS A 289 23.88 -10.83 13.24
N LYS A 290 24.94 -10.61 12.46
CA LYS A 290 26.22 -11.31 12.62
C LYS A 290 26.93 -10.91 13.91
N ALA A 291 26.91 -9.63 14.27
CA ALA A 291 27.48 -9.12 15.52
C ALA A 291 26.76 -9.69 16.75
N LEU A 292 25.42 -9.76 16.72
CA LEU A 292 24.59 -10.25 17.81
C LEU A 292 24.37 -11.77 17.80
N LYS A 293 25.08 -12.53 16.95
CA LYS A 293 24.93 -13.99 16.83
C LYS A 293 25.12 -14.73 18.16
N LYS A 294 25.91 -14.17 19.08
CA LYS A 294 26.17 -14.74 20.41
C LYS A 294 25.22 -14.21 21.51
N GLU A 295 24.32 -13.28 21.18
CA GLU A 295 23.37 -12.63 22.09
C GLU A 295 21.92 -12.76 21.54
N PRO A 296 21.32 -13.98 21.56
CA PRO A 296 20.05 -14.26 20.87
C PRO A 296 18.88 -13.42 21.39
N GLN A 297 18.82 -13.14 22.69
CA GLN A 297 17.77 -12.29 23.28
C GLN A 297 17.85 -10.85 22.78
N ARG A 298 19.07 -10.29 22.65
CA ARG A 298 19.29 -8.94 22.15
C ARG A 298 19.01 -8.83 20.66
N LEU A 299 19.29 -9.89 19.92
CA LEU A 299 18.92 -10.01 18.52
C LEU A 299 17.39 -10.00 18.34
N GLU A 300 16.67 -10.78 19.15
CA GLU A 300 15.20 -10.82 19.14
C GLU A 300 14.59 -9.45 19.49
N GLU A 301 15.11 -8.77 20.51
CA GLU A 301 14.72 -7.39 20.86
C GLU A 301 14.97 -6.40 19.72
N THR A 302 16.10 -6.51 19.03
CA THR A 302 16.46 -5.63 17.90
C THR A 302 15.53 -5.86 16.71
N ILE A 303 15.21 -7.11 16.39
CA ILE A 303 14.26 -7.46 15.32
C ILE A 303 12.86 -6.92 15.65
N ALA A 304 12.40 -7.10 16.90
CA ALA A 304 11.13 -6.58 17.35
C ALA A 304 11.08 -5.05 17.23
N ARG A 305 12.15 -4.35 17.63
CA ARG A 305 12.26 -2.89 17.50
C ARG A 305 12.14 -2.43 16.05
N VAL A 306 12.90 -3.04 15.14
CA VAL A 306 12.87 -2.73 13.71
C VAL A 306 11.46 -2.93 13.14
N ARG A 307 10.80 -4.03 13.50
CA ARG A 307 9.44 -4.37 13.05
C ARG A 307 8.42 -3.32 13.49
N TYR A 308 8.35 -3.00 14.79
CA TYR A 308 7.42 -2.01 15.31
C TYR A 308 7.68 -0.61 14.74
N CYS A 309 8.95 -0.24 14.57
CA CYS A 309 9.34 1.02 13.96
C CYS A 309 8.86 1.12 12.50
N LYS A 310 9.06 0.06 11.70
CA LYS A 310 8.60 0.01 10.30
C LYS A 310 7.08 0.11 10.19
N LEU A 311 6.35 -0.70 10.98
CA LEU A 311 4.88 -0.71 10.98
C LEU A 311 4.29 0.64 11.39
N LEU A 312 4.83 1.24 12.46
CA LEU A 312 4.37 2.55 12.92
C LEU A 312 4.67 3.65 11.89
N SER A 313 5.86 3.64 11.30
CA SER A 313 6.25 4.62 10.27
C SER A 313 5.36 4.56 9.03
N LEU A 314 5.02 3.35 8.57
CA LEU A 314 4.10 3.15 7.45
C LEU A 314 2.68 3.63 7.79
N LYS A 315 2.19 3.35 9.00
CA LYS A 315 0.85 3.76 9.44
C LYS A 315 0.70 5.27 9.58
N LEU A 316 1.79 5.96 9.93
CA LEU A 316 1.85 7.42 9.99
C LEU A 316 1.94 8.07 8.59
N GLY A 317 2.07 7.29 7.53
CA GLY A 317 2.25 7.80 6.17
C GLY A 317 3.58 8.51 5.96
N LEU A 318 4.64 8.10 6.67
CA LEU A 318 5.97 8.66 6.46
C LEU A 318 6.47 8.34 5.05
N THR A 319 7.28 9.24 4.48
CA THR A 319 7.88 9.01 3.16
C THR A 319 8.81 7.79 3.19
N PRO A 320 9.05 7.10 2.05
CA PRO A 320 9.96 5.94 2.01
C PRO A 320 11.31 6.22 2.64
N ALA A 321 11.87 7.41 2.38
CA ALA A 321 13.14 7.83 2.96
C ALA A 321 13.14 7.98 4.49
N GLN A 322 12.02 8.42 5.06
CA GLN A 322 11.85 8.52 6.50
C GLN A 322 11.64 7.14 7.13
N VAL A 323 10.89 6.25 6.47
CA VAL A 323 10.74 4.86 6.90
C VAL A 323 12.11 4.17 6.95
N ASP A 324 12.90 4.33 5.90
CA ASP A 324 14.25 3.76 5.80
C ASP A 324 15.19 4.35 6.87
N ALA A 325 15.10 5.67 7.14
CA ALA A 325 15.85 6.31 8.22
C ALA A 325 15.53 5.71 9.60
N VAL A 326 14.25 5.50 9.90
CA VAL A 326 13.82 4.91 11.18
C VAL A 326 14.25 3.44 11.27
N VAL A 327 14.12 2.67 10.18
CA VAL A 327 14.52 1.25 10.13
C VAL A 327 16.03 1.10 10.33
N LEU A 328 16.83 1.92 9.67
CA LEU A 328 18.28 1.96 9.85
C LEU A 328 18.64 2.34 11.28
N ALA A 329 18.01 3.38 11.83
CA ALA A 329 18.23 3.78 13.22
C ALA A 329 17.85 2.68 14.22
N ALA A 330 16.76 1.95 13.98
CA ALA A 330 16.34 0.83 14.81
C ALA A 330 17.36 -0.31 14.80
N TRP A 331 17.90 -0.68 13.63
CA TRP A 331 18.97 -1.68 13.52
C TRP A 331 20.24 -1.26 14.26
N LEU A 332 20.66 0.00 14.06
CA LEU A 332 21.90 0.53 14.63
C LEU A 332 21.81 0.72 16.15
N SER A 333 20.63 1.02 16.69
CA SER A 333 20.40 1.10 18.14
C SER A 333 20.50 -0.24 18.88
N GLY A 334 20.61 -1.37 18.16
CA GLY A 334 20.65 -2.72 18.74
C GLY A 334 22.01 -3.12 19.32
N SER A 335 23.11 -2.51 18.87
CA SER A 335 24.48 -2.94 19.23
C SER A 335 25.48 -1.78 19.28
N HIS A 336 26.57 -1.94 20.04
CA HIS A 336 27.68 -0.97 20.08
C HIS A 336 28.36 -0.75 18.73
N ILE A 337 28.37 -1.76 17.85
CA ILE A 337 28.86 -1.61 16.47
C ILE A 337 27.94 -0.68 15.68
N GLY A 338 26.64 -0.71 15.97
CA GLY A 338 25.66 0.18 15.35
C GLY A 338 25.86 1.65 15.72
N ASP A 339 26.27 1.97 16.96
CA ASP A 339 26.61 3.36 17.35
C ASP A 339 27.80 3.92 16.56
N ILE A 340 28.78 3.07 16.25
CA ILE A 340 29.95 3.44 15.44
C ILE A 340 29.53 3.65 13.98
N LEU A 341 28.72 2.75 13.43
CA LEU A 341 28.22 2.82 12.06
C LEU A 341 27.23 3.98 11.84
N ALA A 342 26.43 4.34 12.84
CA ALA A 342 25.52 5.48 12.77
C ALA A 342 26.26 6.80 12.51
N ARG A 343 27.46 6.96 13.08
CA ARG A 343 28.31 8.15 12.88
C ARG A 343 28.91 8.21 11.48
N SER A 344 29.04 7.07 10.79
CA SER A 344 29.59 7.01 9.42
C SER A 344 28.51 7.05 8.32
N ILE A 345 27.25 6.70 8.63
CA ILE A 345 26.12 6.65 7.68
C ILE A 345 25.22 7.91 7.79
N ASP A 346 25.65 8.93 8.51
CA ASP A 346 24.81 10.06 8.96
C ASP A 346 24.13 10.86 7.81
N THR A 347 24.66 10.82 6.59
CA THR A 347 24.05 11.49 5.42
C THR A 347 23.55 10.46 4.41
N PRO A 348 22.31 10.56 3.86
CA PRO A 348 21.31 11.65 3.98
C PRO A 348 20.25 11.47 5.09
N TYR A 349 20.34 10.40 5.89
CA TYR A 349 19.27 9.99 6.81
C TYR A 349 19.27 10.73 8.16
N ALA A 350 20.35 11.44 8.49
CA ALA A 350 20.60 12.10 9.78
C ALA A 350 20.34 11.16 10.97
N LEU A 351 20.93 9.96 10.87
CA LEU A 351 20.80 8.87 11.84
C LEU A 351 21.33 9.28 13.22
N GLY A 352 22.35 10.15 13.27
CA GLY A 352 22.86 10.71 14.50
C GLY A 352 21.75 11.41 15.30
N GLU A 353 20.90 12.21 14.65
CA GLU A 353 19.79 12.91 15.32
C GLU A 353 18.70 11.95 15.80
N ILE A 354 18.43 10.89 15.03
CA ILE A 354 17.40 9.89 15.33
C ILE A 354 17.83 9.00 16.52
N ILE A 355 19.11 8.64 16.61
CA ILE A 355 19.64 7.74 17.64
C ILE A 355 20.04 8.51 18.91
N SER A 356 20.69 9.68 18.79
CA SER A 356 21.18 10.47 19.94
C SER A 356 20.07 11.06 20.79
N SER A 357 18.84 11.10 20.28
CA SER A 357 17.67 11.60 21.00
C SER A 357 17.08 10.59 21.99
N GLY A 358 17.76 9.44 22.20
CA GLY A 358 17.47 8.42 23.21
C GLY A 358 17.66 8.84 24.67
N ASP A 359 18.30 9.99 24.95
CA ASP A 359 18.39 10.54 26.31
C ASP A 359 17.21 11.48 26.64
N GLN A 360 16.27 10.92 27.40
CA GLN A 360 15.48 11.50 28.50
C GLN A 360 14.61 12.76 28.29
N THR A 361 14.41 13.29 27.08
CA THR A 361 13.43 14.38 26.88
C THR A 361 12.56 14.19 25.64
N PHE A 362 11.26 13.96 25.83
CA PHE A 362 10.25 14.02 24.77
C PHE A 362 9.85 15.49 24.53
N GLY A 363 9.54 15.89 23.30
CA GLY A 363 9.09 17.25 22.99
C GLY A 363 8.70 17.46 21.51
N PRO A 364 7.83 18.45 21.20
CA PRO A 364 7.34 18.73 19.85
C PRO A 364 8.41 19.24 18.87
N SER A 365 9.62 19.53 19.37
CA SER A 365 10.76 20.02 18.58
C SER A 365 11.64 18.91 17.98
N LYS A 366 11.34 17.63 18.24
CA LYS A 366 12.10 16.48 17.71
C LYS A 366 11.46 15.92 16.44
N ARG A 367 12.31 15.43 15.52
CA ARG A 367 11.94 14.73 14.29
C ARG A 367 10.98 13.57 14.56
N ILE A 368 10.02 13.33 13.67
CA ILE A 368 9.01 12.28 13.86
C ILE A 368 9.65 10.89 13.88
N GLU A 369 10.73 10.71 13.14
CA GLU A 369 11.57 9.51 13.09
C GLU A 369 12.13 9.14 14.48
N ALA A 370 12.60 10.15 15.23
CA ALA A 370 13.10 9.98 16.60
C ALA A 370 11.97 9.67 17.58
N GLN A 371 10.80 10.29 17.42
CA GLN A 371 9.63 10.04 18.27
C GLN A 371 9.12 8.60 18.10
N VAL A 372 9.12 8.07 16.86
CA VAL A 372 8.77 6.68 16.56
C VAL A 372 9.72 5.72 17.26
N LEU A 373 11.03 5.89 17.09
CA LEU A 373 12.04 5.01 17.70
C LEU A 373 11.97 5.04 19.24
N SER A 374 11.80 6.23 19.82
CA SER A 374 11.69 6.41 21.28
C SER A 374 10.44 5.74 21.86
N LEU A 375 9.29 5.88 21.21
CA LEU A 375 8.04 5.25 21.63
C LEU A 375 8.15 3.72 21.63
N VAL A 376 8.70 3.16 20.55
CA VAL A 376 8.90 1.71 20.41
C VAL A 376 9.88 1.19 21.46
N ASN A 377 10.98 1.90 21.73
CA ASN A 377 11.93 1.54 22.78
C ASN A 377 11.26 1.49 24.16
N LYS A 378 10.48 2.53 24.51
CA LYS A 378 9.73 2.59 25.76
C LYS A 378 8.74 1.43 25.90
N TYR A 379 8.04 1.07 24.83
CA TYR A 379 7.14 -0.08 24.83
C TYR A 379 7.86 -1.41 25.05
N LEU A 380 8.96 -1.65 24.34
CA LEU A 380 9.75 -2.88 24.49
C LEU A 380 10.38 -2.98 25.89
N GLU A 381 10.80 -1.85 26.47
CA GLU A 381 11.31 -1.79 27.83
C GLU A 381 10.23 -2.15 28.86
N ILE A 382 9.02 -1.57 28.76
CA ILE A 382 7.90 -1.93 29.63
C ILE A 382 7.52 -3.40 29.44
N LYS A 383 7.53 -3.91 28.20
CA LYS A 383 7.25 -5.32 27.90
C LYS A 383 8.24 -6.27 28.56
N LYS A 384 9.50 -5.84 28.71
CA LYS A 384 10.57 -6.59 29.36
C LYS A 384 10.48 -6.52 30.90
N VAL A 385 10.25 -5.34 31.45
CA VAL A 385 10.31 -5.09 32.91
C VAL A 385 8.98 -5.35 33.61
N GLN A 386 7.86 -5.03 32.97
CA GLN A 386 6.49 -5.09 33.53
C GLN A 386 5.46 -5.59 32.50
N PRO A 387 5.48 -6.88 32.11
CA PRO A 387 4.54 -7.42 31.13
C PRO A 387 3.07 -7.35 31.57
N GLU A 388 2.83 -7.41 32.89
CA GLU A 388 1.51 -7.19 33.52
C GLU A 388 0.88 -5.86 33.14
N ALA A 389 1.70 -4.82 32.94
CA ALA A 389 1.27 -3.46 32.65
C ALA A 389 0.80 -3.24 31.19
N LEU A 390 0.96 -4.26 30.34
CA LEU A 390 0.58 -4.26 28.92
C LEU A 390 -0.50 -5.32 28.61
N LYS A 391 -1.24 -5.79 29.62
CA LYS A 391 -2.30 -6.80 29.47
C LYS A 391 -3.46 -6.30 28.60
N ASP A 392 -3.80 -5.02 28.67
CA ASP A 392 -4.89 -4.39 27.93
C ASP A 392 -4.44 -3.06 27.28
N ILE A 393 -5.21 -2.59 26.29
CA ILE A 393 -4.91 -1.34 25.56
C ILE A 393 -4.88 -0.14 26.52
N ASP A 394 -5.71 -0.16 27.58
CA ASP A 394 -5.77 0.91 28.57
C ASP A 394 -4.55 0.92 29.49
N GLY A 395 -3.98 -0.23 29.85
CA GLY A 395 -2.70 -0.36 30.53
C GLY A 395 -1.54 0.15 29.66
N ILE A 396 -1.52 -0.17 28.37
CA ILE A 396 -0.53 0.34 27.43
C ILE A 396 -0.65 1.87 27.32
N ARG A 397 -1.86 2.39 27.13
CA ARG A 397 -2.16 3.83 27.04
C ARG A 397 -1.72 4.57 28.31
N THR A 398 -2.00 4.01 29.47
CA THR A 398 -1.67 4.61 30.77
C THR A 398 -0.16 4.64 31.00
N ASN A 399 0.56 3.56 30.67
CA ASN A 399 2.00 3.48 30.91
C ASN A 399 2.85 4.21 29.86
N LEU A 400 2.40 4.22 28.60
CA LEU A 400 3.05 5.02 27.56
C LEU A 400 2.67 6.51 27.66
N GLY A 401 1.48 6.83 28.17
CA GLY A 401 0.89 8.17 28.21
C GLY A 401 0.79 8.83 29.59
N LYS A 402 1.52 8.38 30.64
CA LYS A 402 1.46 8.98 31.99
C LYS A 402 1.53 10.51 31.96
N ARG A 403 0.52 11.16 32.56
CA ARG A 403 0.39 12.62 32.73
C ARG A 403 1.50 13.15 33.64
N GLY A 404 2.23 14.16 33.18
CA GLY A 404 3.16 14.92 34.02
C GLY A 404 4.44 15.35 33.32
N ASP A 405 4.84 14.66 32.25
CA ASP A 405 5.95 15.10 31.42
C ASP A 405 5.66 14.81 29.95
N ARG A 406 6.17 15.69 29.08
CA ARG A 406 5.98 15.77 27.62
C ARG A 406 5.85 14.36 27.00
N GLY A 407 4.65 13.84 26.73
CA GLY A 407 4.47 12.50 26.15
C GLY A 407 4.61 12.48 24.62
N PRO A 408 4.64 11.30 23.96
CA PRO A 408 4.47 11.19 22.51
C PRO A 408 3.16 11.87 22.08
N THR A 409 3.13 12.50 20.89
CA THR A 409 1.93 13.15 20.36
C THR A 409 0.74 12.19 20.43
N ARG A 410 -0.43 12.65 20.88
CA ARG A 410 -1.64 11.80 21.03
C ARG A 410 -1.93 10.97 19.77
N GLN A 411 -1.75 11.56 18.59
CA GLN A 411 -1.87 10.90 17.29
C GLN A 411 -0.87 9.74 17.08
N LEU A 412 0.38 9.92 17.50
CA LEU A 412 1.44 8.91 17.42
C LEU A 412 1.13 7.72 18.34
N LEU A 413 0.70 8.02 19.57
CA LEU A 413 0.31 7.00 20.55
C LEU A 413 -0.90 6.19 20.05
N GLU A 414 -1.98 6.84 19.60
CA GLU A 414 -3.16 6.13 19.09
C GLU A 414 -2.82 5.31 17.84
N SER A 415 -1.99 5.83 16.93
CA SER A 415 -1.50 5.06 15.76
C SER A 415 -0.74 3.82 16.20
N PHE A 416 0.10 3.94 17.22
CA PHE A 416 0.86 2.81 17.77
C PHE A 416 -0.01 1.79 18.51
N LEU A 417 -1.01 2.24 19.27
CA LEU A 417 -2.02 1.35 19.87
C LEU A 417 -2.77 0.57 18.81
N HIS A 418 -3.10 1.19 17.68
CA HIS A 418 -3.65 0.47 16.55
C HIS A 418 -2.66 -0.51 15.93
N VAL A 419 -1.35 -0.18 15.79
CA VAL A 419 -0.34 -1.15 15.33
C VAL A 419 -0.27 -2.36 16.27
N ILE A 420 -0.27 -2.13 17.59
CA ILE A 420 -0.26 -3.21 18.59
C ILE A 420 -1.55 -4.03 18.53
N ARG A 421 -2.70 -3.39 18.33
CA ARG A 421 -4.00 -4.08 18.18
C ARG A 421 -4.06 -4.91 16.89
N ASP A 422 -3.55 -4.35 15.79
CA ASP A 422 -3.47 -5.05 14.50
C ASP A 422 -2.47 -6.22 14.58
N GLU A 423 -1.36 -6.08 15.33
CA GLU A 423 -0.48 -7.20 15.67
C GLU A 423 -1.12 -8.20 16.65
N GLY A 424 -1.94 -7.73 17.58
CA GLY A 424 -2.72 -8.53 18.52
C GLY A 424 -3.81 -9.36 17.84
N LEU A 425 -4.23 -9.00 16.62
CA LEU A 425 -5.12 -9.79 15.78
C LEU A 425 -4.44 -11.08 15.25
N LEU A 426 -3.12 -11.20 15.37
CA LEU A 426 -2.32 -12.39 15.02
C LEU A 426 -1.72 -13.11 16.23
N ARG A 427 -1.97 -12.62 17.45
CA ARG A 427 -1.74 -13.41 18.68
C ARG A 427 -3.07 -14.02 19.10
N GLY A 428 -3.34 -15.19 18.54
CA GLY A 428 -4.49 -16.00 18.93
C GLY A 428 -4.63 -16.07 20.43
N ILE A 429 -5.82 -15.68 20.89
CA ILE A 429 -6.56 -16.45 21.87
C ILE A 429 -6.63 -17.87 21.28
N GLY A 430 -5.70 -18.74 21.68
CA GLY A 430 -5.78 -20.20 21.53
C GLY A 430 -6.07 -20.78 20.14
N GLU A 431 -5.33 -20.44 19.08
CA GLU A 431 -5.43 -21.19 17.80
C GLU A 431 -4.07 -21.54 17.18
N GLU A 432 -4.07 -22.67 16.45
CA GLU A 432 -2.94 -23.38 15.88
C GLU A 432 -2.12 -22.56 14.88
N LYS A 433 -0.82 -22.87 14.76
CA LYS A 433 0.08 -22.25 13.78
C LYS A 433 -0.43 -22.53 12.35
N ARG A 434 -0.76 -21.47 11.61
CA ARG A 434 -1.14 -21.54 10.18
C ARG A 434 -0.07 -22.27 9.38
N SER A 435 -0.48 -23.17 8.49
CA SER A 435 0.41 -24.08 7.77
C SER A 435 0.53 -23.73 6.29
N ILE A 436 1.75 -23.82 5.74
CA ILE A 436 2.04 -23.57 4.32
C ILE A 436 2.65 -24.83 3.73
N LEU A 437 2.15 -25.25 2.58
CA LEU A 437 2.72 -26.34 1.79
C LEU A 437 3.57 -25.76 0.65
N ILE A 438 4.86 -26.06 0.66
CA ILE A 438 5.77 -25.70 -0.42
C ILE A 438 6.07 -26.95 -1.25
N ILE A 439 5.90 -26.85 -2.57
CA ILE A 439 6.09 -27.95 -3.52
C ILE A 439 7.18 -27.53 -4.51
N GLY A 440 8.26 -28.30 -4.61
CA GLY A 440 9.26 -28.14 -5.66
C GLY A 440 10.69 -28.43 -5.19
N GLU A 441 11.57 -28.67 -6.16
CA GLU A 441 12.97 -28.99 -5.90
C GLU A 441 13.77 -27.76 -5.43
N GLY A 442 14.82 -27.99 -4.66
CA GLY A 442 15.73 -26.93 -4.17
C GLY A 442 15.28 -26.22 -2.89
N PHE A 443 14.08 -26.49 -2.38
CA PHE A 443 13.69 -26.02 -1.04
C PHE A 443 14.11 -27.02 0.04
N ASN A 444 14.72 -26.49 1.09
CA ASN A 444 15.02 -27.22 2.31
C ASN A 444 14.71 -26.32 3.52
N LEU A 445 14.78 -26.87 4.73
CA LEU A 445 14.50 -26.14 5.97
C LEU A 445 15.43 -24.93 6.19
N SER A 446 16.59 -24.88 5.53
CA SER A 446 17.55 -23.78 5.59
C SER A 446 17.40 -22.75 4.46
N SER A 447 16.45 -22.93 3.55
CA SER A 447 16.23 -21.96 2.46
C SER A 447 15.63 -20.67 3.00
N ASP A 448 16.03 -19.53 2.44
CA ASP A 448 15.64 -18.20 2.93
C ASP A 448 14.11 -18.03 3.00
N VAL A 449 13.39 -18.60 2.04
CA VAL A 449 11.92 -18.62 2.00
C VAL A 449 11.33 -19.35 3.20
N VAL A 450 11.84 -20.54 3.50
CA VAL A 450 11.33 -21.37 4.62
C VAL A 450 11.64 -20.70 5.95
N LEU A 451 12.86 -20.17 6.12
CA LEU A 451 13.26 -19.47 7.34
C LEU A 451 12.42 -18.20 7.56
N CYS A 452 12.14 -17.44 6.51
CA CYS A 452 11.31 -16.24 6.57
C CYS A 452 9.86 -16.58 6.96
N LEU A 453 9.25 -17.59 6.35
CA LEU A 453 7.90 -18.04 6.69
C LEU A 453 7.81 -18.59 8.13
N GLN A 454 8.80 -19.34 8.58
CA GLN A 454 8.85 -19.84 9.96
C GLN A 454 9.03 -18.72 10.98
N SER A 455 9.86 -17.70 10.67
CA SER A 455 10.02 -16.54 11.55
C SER A 455 8.74 -15.71 11.69
N ASP A 456 7.87 -15.76 10.68
CA ASP A 456 6.55 -15.12 10.69
C ASP A 456 5.45 -16.00 11.30
N GLY A 457 5.82 -17.15 11.86
CA GLY A 457 4.92 -18.00 12.67
C GLY A 457 4.19 -19.09 11.88
N PHE A 458 4.50 -19.28 10.60
CA PHE A 458 3.91 -20.36 9.79
C PHE A 458 4.57 -21.71 10.06
N LYS A 459 3.76 -22.78 10.05
CA LYS A 459 4.22 -24.16 10.00
C LYS A 459 4.46 -24.55 8.54
N VAL A 460 5.71 -24.69 8.13
CA VAL A 460 6.05 -25.02 6.74
C VAL A 460 6.16 -26.53 6.56
N SER A 461 5.50 -27.06 5.54
CA SER A 461 5.63 -28.44 5.07
C SER A 461 6.20 -28.45 3.64
N LEU A 462 7.12 -29.37 3.37
CA LEU A 462 7.81 -29.48 2.09
C LEU A 462 7.33 -30.72 1.33
N LEU A 463 7.25 -30.61 0.02
CA LEU A 463 7.11 -31.69 -0.94
C LEU A 463 8.04 -31.44 -2.12
N THR A 464 8.63 -32.49 -2.68
CA THR A 464 9.49 -32.39 -3.87
C THR A 464 8.66 -32.43 -5.16
N HIS A 465 7.60 -33.26 -5.19
CA HIS A 465 6.80 -33.48 -6.40
C HIS A 465 5.31 -33.16 -6.21
N PRO A 466 4.65 -32.51 -7.20
CA PRO A 466 3.21 -32.21 -7.16
C PRO A 466 2.30 -33.44 -7.09
N SER A 467 2.75 -34.62 -7.50
CA SER A 467 1.95 -35.86 -7.51
C SER A 467 1.49 -36.29 -6.11
N GLU A 468 2.28 -35.98 -5.08
CA GLU A 468 1.97 -36.33 -3.68
C GLU A 468 1.14 -35.25 -2.98
N ALA A 469 0.93 -34.09 -3.63
CA ALA A 469 0.33 -32.94 -2.99
C ALA A 469 -1.15 -33.16 -2.65
N MET A 470 -1.91 -33.83 -3.51
CA MET A 470 -3.34 -34.03 -3.30
C MET A 470 -3.63 -34.90 -2.08
N GLU A 471 -2.89 -36.00 -1.92
CA GLU A 471 -3.01 -36.87 -0.73
C GLU A 471 -2.64 -36.11 0.55
N LYS A 472 -1.57 -35.33 0.51
CA LYS A 472 -1.12 -34.54 1.66
C LYS A 472 -2.11 -33.43 2.04
N ILE A 473 -2.66 -32.73 1.04
CA ILE A 473 -3.69 -31.70 1.24
C ILE A 473 -4.96 -32.31 1.80
N ALA A 474 -5.36 -33.51 1.34
CA ALA A 474 -6.53 -34.21 1.88
C ALA A 474 -6.34 -34.65 3.34
N LEU A 475 -5.13 -35.09 3.72
CA LEU A 475 -4.81 -35.50 5.09
C LEU A 475 -4.64 -34.32 6.05
N SER A 476 -4.01 -33.24 5.58
CA SER A 476 -3.73 -32.05 6.38
C SER A 476 -3.80 -30.81 5.47
N PRO A 477 -4.98 -30.19 5.34
CA PRO A 477 -5.19 -29.05 4.46
C PRO A 477 -4.30 -27.87 4.87
N PRO A 478 -3.45 -27.33 3.97
CA PRO A 478 -2.65 -26.15 4.27
C PRO A 478 -3.46 -24.87 4.11
N ASP A 479 -3.06 -23.82 4.82
CA ASP A 479 -3.63 -22.47 4.66
C ASP A 479 -3.20 -21.81 3.35
N ALA A 480 -2.09 -22.25 2.74
CA ALA A 480 -1.67 -21.85 1.39
C ALA A 480 -0.73 -22.88 0.76
N VAL A 481 -0.72 -22.92 -0.57
CA VAL A 481 0.21 -23.71 -1.38
C VAL A 481 1.14 -22.79 -2.17
N LEU A 482 2.43 -23.08 -2.11
CA LEU A 482 3.48 -22.42 -2.89
C LEU A 482 4.16 -23.46 -3.77
N CYS A 483 3.89 -23.45 -5.07
CA CYS A 483 4.38 -24.43 -6.02
C CYS A 483 5.44 -23.84 -6.92
N LYS A 484 6.67 -24.33 -6.83
CA LYS A 484 7.74 -24.02 -7.77
C LYS A 484 7.58 -24.85 -9.04
N ILE A 485 7.65 -24.17 -10.17
CA ILE A 485 7.53 -24.75 -11.50
C ILE A 485 8.74 -24.37 -12.36
N SER A 486 9.02 -25.19 -13.35
CA SER A 486 9.94 -24.88 -14.44
C SER A 486 9.18 -24.70 -15.75
N THR A 487 9.86 -24.18 -16.78
CA THR A 487 9.34 -23.97 -18.15
C THR A 487 8.70 -25.20 -18.80
N THR A 488 8.91 -26.41 -18.26
CA THR A 488 8.43 -27.69 -18.83
C THR A 488 7.39 -28.40 -17.95
N GLN A 489 7.02 -27.87 -16.78
CA GLN A 489 6.21 -28.57 -15.80
C GLN A 489 4.71 -28.22 -15.84
N MET A 490 3.93 -29.07 -16.52
CA MET A 490 2.45 -29.02 -16.51
C MET A 490 1.83 -29.55 -15.21
N ALA A 491 2.56 -30.34 -14.42
CA ALA A 491 2.01 -31.01 -13.24
C ALA A 491 1.55 -30.03 -12.15
N GLY A 492 2.26 -28.91 -11.96
CA GLY A 492 1.85 -27.87 -11.00
C GLY A 492 0.58 -27.13 -11.44
N VAL A 493 0.45 -26.85 -12.75
CA VAL A 493 -0.74 -26.23 -13.35
C VAL A 493 -1.95 -27.16 -13.20
N GLN A 494 -1.77 -28.45 -13.47
CA GLN A 494 -2.81 -29.46 -13.29
C GLN A 494 -3.25 -29.58 -11.84
N LEU A 495 -2.31 -29.59 -10.88
CA LEU A 495 -2.62 -29.60 -9.45
C LEU A 495 -3.46 -28.38 -9.05
N CYS A 496 -3.10 -27.19 -9.52
CA CYS A 496 -3.89 -25.97 -9.26
C CYS A 496 -5.33 -26.11 -9.79
N ALA A 497 -5.49 -26.55 -11.04
CA ALA A 497 -6.81 -26.76 -11.64
C ALA A 497 -7.63 -27.82 -10.88
N MET A 498 -7.00 -28.91 -10.45
CA MET A 498 -7.64 -29.95 -9.62
C MET A 498 -8.16 -29.39 -8.30
N LEU A 499 -7.34 -28.61 -7.58
CA LEU A 499 -7.76 -27.98 -6.32
C LEU A 499 -8.90 -26.99 -6.52
N ARG A 500 -8.90 -26.24 -7.63
CA ARG A 500 -9.99 -25.30 -7.94
C ARG A 500 -11.31 -25.99 -8.26
N ASN A 501 -11.27 -27.17 -8.85
CA ASN A 501 -12.45 -27.98 -9.11
C ASN A 501 -12.92 -28.80 -7.87
N HIS A 502 -12.13 -28.82 -6.80
CA HIS A 502 -12.50 -29.49 -5.55
C HIS A 502 -13.30 -28.56 -4.63
N SER A 503 -14.51 -28.95 -4.24
CA SER A 503 -15.41 -28.11 -3.44
C SER A 503 -14.77 -27.64 -2.12
N GLU A 504 -14.06 -28.54 -1.44
CA GLU A 504 -13.44 -28.27 -0.13
C GLU A 504 -12.15 -27.44 -0.22
N PHE A 505 -11.36 -27.59 -1.30
CA PHE A 505 -10.00 -27.03 -1.39
C PHE A 505 -9.88 -25.89 -2.39
N SER A 506 -10.95 -25.56 -3.11
CA SER A 506 -11.01 -24.45 -4.07
C SER A 506 -10.60 -23.11 -3.47
N GLN A 507 -10.80 -22.95 -2.16
CA GLN A 507 -10.47 -21.74 -1.41
C GLN A 507 -9.04 -21.74 -0.85
N ILE A 508 -8.21 -22.76 -1.04
CA ILE A 508 -6.81 -22.69 -0.61
C ILE A 508 -6.03 -21.74 -1.56
N PRO A 509 -5.42 -20.65 -1.05
CA PRO A 509 -4.53 -19.81 -1.85
C PRO A 509 -3.43 -20.63 -2.53
N PHE A 510 -3.24 -20.43 -3.83
CA PHE A 510 -2.28 -21.19 -4.63
C PHE A 510 -1.36 -20.24 -5.39
N PHE A 511 -0.07 -20.30 -5.10
CA PHE A 511 0.94 -19.42 -5.65
C PHE A 511 1.94 -20.21 -6.49
N PHE A 512 2.31 -19.67 -7.64
CA PHE A 512 3.41 -20.20 -8.44
C PHE A 512 4.71 -19.45 -8.17
N LEU A 513 5.81 -20.20 -8.11
CA LEU A 513 7.18 -19.71 -8.14
C LEU A 513 7.85 -20.20 -9.41
N ALA A 514 8.33 -19.29 -10.26
CA ALA A 514 8.90 -19.65 -11.55
C ALA A 514 10.20 -18.88 -11.83
N PRO A 515 11.16 -19.44 -12.58
CA PRO A 515 12.31 -18.69 -13.04
C PRO A 515 11.91 -17.57 -14.03
N SER A 516 12.76 -16.56 -14.18
CA SER A 516 12.47 -15.35 -14.97
C SER A 516 12.19 -15.63 -16.46
N ASP A 517 12.67 -16.73 -17.00
CA ASP A 517 12.45 -17.19 -18.37
C ASP A 517 11.09 -17.87 -18.60
N SER A 518 10.31 -18.10 -17.54
CA SER A 518 9.04 -18.84 -17.56
C SER A 518 7.81 -17.94 -17.71
N GLN A 519 7.98 -16.69 -18.15
CA GLN A 519 6.89 -15.71 -18.23
C GLN A 519 5.75 -16.14 -19.18
N SER A 520 6.05 -16.97 -20.18
CA SER A 520 5.05 -17.56 -21.07
C SER A 520 4.02 -18.44 -20.35
N LEU A 521 4.39 -19.03 -19.19
CA LEU A 521 3.50 -19.87 -18.38
C LEU A 521 2.57 -19.05 -17.45
N ALA A 522 2.85 -17.76 -17.22
CA ALA A 522 2.09 -16.95 -16.28
C ALA A 522 0.59 -16.91 -16.63
N THR A 523 0.26 -16.79 -17.92
CA THR A 523 -1.12 -16.78 -18.39
C THR A 523 -1.83 -18.11 -18.12
N GLU A 524 -1.13 -19.23 -18.31
CA GLU A 524 -1.68 -20.57 -18.09
C GLU A 524 -1.90 -20.86 -16.59
N CYS A 525 -0.91 -20.52 -15.77
CA CYS A 525 -0.99 -20.60 -14.31
C CYS A 525 -2.17 -19.81 -13.73
N LEU A 526 -2.36 -18.56 -14.17
CA LEU A 526 -3.48 -17.73 -13.70
C LEU A 526 -4.82 -18.26 -14.22
N ARG A 527 -4.90 -18.76 -15.46
CA ARG A 527 -6.10 -19.41 -16.00
C ARG A 527 -6.48 -20.70 -15.27
N ALA A 528 -5.50 -21.43 -14.75
CA ALA A 528 -5.74 -22.59 -13.88
C ALA A 528 -6.26 -22.19 -12.47
N GLY A 529 -6.36 -20.88 -12.18
CA GLY A 529 -6.94 -20.33 -10.96
C GLY A 529 -5.92 -20.02 -9.86
N ALA A 530 -4.63 -19.88 -10.18
CA ALA A 530 -3.66 -19.40 -9.21
C ALA A 530 -3.97 -17.98 -8.72
N ASP A 531 -3.64 -17.72 -7.46
CA ASP A 531 -3.78 -16.39 -6.84
C ASP A 531 -2.69 -15.43 -7.31
N ASP A 532 -1.49 -15.95 -7.57
CA ASP A 532 -0.37 -15.15 -8.04
C ASP A 532 0.68 -16.03 -8.74
N PHE A 533 1.50 -15.38 -9.55
CA PHE A 533 2.64 -15.95 -10.25
C PHE A 533 3.87 -15.09 -9.95
N ILE A 534 4.84 -15.67 -9.23
CA ILE A 534 6.00 -14.96 -8.70
C ILE A 534 7.24 -15.43 -9.45
N THR A 535 7.93 -14.51 -10.10
CA THR A 535 9.19 -14.77 -10.82
C THR A 535 10.40 -14.65 -9.90
N GLU A 536 11.36 -15.57 -10.03
CA GLU A 536 12.69 -15.45 -9.44
C GLU A 536 13.55 -14.44 -10.22
N PRO A 537 14.34 -13.59 -9.53
CA PRO A 537 14.45 -13.44 -8.07
C PRO A 537 13.28 -12.65 -7.45
N PHE A 538 12.90 -12.98 -6.22
CA PHE A 538 11.83 -12.31 -5.46
C PHE A 538 12.30 -11.99 -4.03
N GLU A 539 11.71 -10.96 -3.40
CA GLU A 539 11.93 -10.68 -1.98
C GLU A 539 11.12 -11.63 -1.09
N PRO A 540 11.75 -12.35 -0.14
CA PRO A 540 11.05 -13.24 0.78
C PRO A 540 9.97 -12.52 1.61
N ASP A 541 10.26 -11.33 2.14
CA ASP A 541 9.31 -10.55 2.94
C ASP A 541 8.05 -10.18 2.12
N LEU A 542 8.22 -9.85 0.84
CA LEU A 542 7.11 -9.56 -0.07
C LEU A 542 6.29 -10.82 -0.37
N LEU A 543 6.93 -11.97 -0.54
CA LEU A 543 6.26 -13.26 -0.69
C LEU A 543 5.42 -13.59 0.55
N VAL A 544 5.98 -13.42 1.77
CA VAL A 544 5.24 -13.64 3.02
C VAL A 544 4.06 -12.68 3.14
N LEU A 545 4.23 -11.43 2.74
CA LEU A 545 3.16 -10.44 2.73
C LEU A 545 2.05 -10.79 1.72
N LYS A 546 2.40 -11.28 0.53
CA LYS A 546 1.44 -11.77 -0.47
C LYS A 546 0.67 -13.00 0.04
N LEU A 547 1.37 -13.98 0.59
CA LEU A 547 0.79 -15.19 1.17
C LEU A 547 -0.12 -14.85 2.35
N SER A 548 0.35 -14.07 3.32
CA SER A 548 -0.44 -13.66 4.48
C SER A 548 -1.67 -12.84 4.10
N ARG A 549 -1.58 -11.98 3.07
CA ARG A 549 -2.74 -11.26 2.52
C ARG A 549 -3.72 -12.20 1.87
N ALA A 550 -3.29 -13.15 1.05
CA ALA A 550 -4.20 -14.09 0.41
C ALA A 550 -4.85 -15.02 1.44
N ILE A 551 -4.08 -15.55 2.40
CA ILE A 551 -4.60 -16.31 3.54
C ILE A 551 -5.61 -15.47 4.32
N SER A 552 -5.32 -14.20 4.61
CA SER A 552 -6.22 -13.34 5.38
C SER A 552 -7.47 -12.92 4.59
N ALA A 553 -7.33 -12.61 3.30
CA ALA A 553 -8.45 -12.29 2.42
C ALA A 553 -9.38 -13.49 2.25
N ARG A 554 -8.82 -14.71 2.22
CA ARG A 554 -9.60 -15.94 2.17
C ARG A 554 -10.11 -16.36 3.55
N ALA A 555 -9.41 -16.07 4.64
CA ALA A 555 -9.90 -16.22 6.02
C ALA A 555 -11.03 -15.23 6.37
N GLN A 556 -11.06 -14.07 5.71
CA GLN A 556 -12.18 -13.12 5.75
C GLN A 556 -13.37 -13.56 4.88
N ARG A 557 -13.12 -14.43 3.87
CA ARG A 557 -14.15 -15.10 3.06
C ARG A 557 -14.59 -16.44 3.64
N HIS A 558 -13.78 -17.07 4.49
CA HIS A 558 -14.24 -18.08 5.42
C HIS A 558 -15.24 -17.41 6.36
N PRO A 559 -16.34 -18.10 6.70
CA PRO A 559 -17.29 -17.56 7.64
C PRO A 559 -16.56 -17.20 8.92
N LYS A 560 -16.70 -15.94 9.37
CA LYS A 560 -16.36 -15.57 10.74
C LYS A 560 -16.91 -16.68 11.64
N LYS A 561 -16.06 -17.21 12.54
CA LYS A 561 -16.50 -18.11 13.61
C LYS A 561 -17.85 -17.61 14.10
N GLY A 562 -18.85 -18.46 13.95
CA GLY A 562 -20.21 -18.09 14.23
C GLY A 562 -20.40 -17.71 15.69
N ILE A 563 -21.54 -17.12 16.00
CA ILE A 563 -21.99 -17.02 17.39
C ILE A 563 -22.55 -18.39 17.74
N GLU A 564 -22.00 -19.05 18.75
CA GLU A 564 -22.47 -20.32 19.29
C GLU A 564 -22.94 -20.10 20.73
N GLY A 565 -24.01 -20.78 21.15
CA GLY A 565 -24.58 -20.63 22.48
C GLY A 565 -25.76 -21.57 22.74
N SER A 566 -26.32 -21.48 23.95
CA SER A 566 -27.51 -22.25 24.35
C SER A 566 -28.79 -21.49 24.03
N LEU A 567 -29.82 -22.21 23.56
CA LEU A 567 -31.18 -21.69 23.39
C LEU A 567 -31.86 -21.36 24.72
N GLU A 568 -31.34 -21.88 25.83
CA GLU A 568 -31.79 -21.56 27.19
C GLU A 568 -31.32 -20.15 27.63
N ASP A 569 -30.17 -19.70 27.12
CA ASP A 569 -29.61 -18.38 27.41
C ASP A 569 -30.21 -17.30 26.49
N MET A 570 -30.59 -17.67 25.26
CA MET A 570 -31.13 -16.76 24.25
C MET A 570 -32.09 -17.51 23.33
N SER A 571 -33.36 -17.10 23.29
CA SER A 571 -34.38 -17.81 22.51
C SER A 571 -34.10 -17.76 21.01
N ALA A 572 -34.60 -18.76 20.27
CA ALA A 572 -34.51 -18.78 18.80
C ALA A 572 -35.05 -17.48 18.18
N MET A 573 -36.13 -16.94 18.74
CA MET A 573 -36.75 -15.67 18.32
C MET A 573 -35.79 -14.48 18.50
N ASP A 574 -35.17 -14.34 19.67
CA ASP A 574 -34.23 -13.24 19.95
C ASP A 574 -33.03 -13.29 19.01
N ILE A 575 -32.52 -14.49 18.72
CA ILE A 575 -31.38 -14.69 17.81
C ILE A 575 -31.76 -14.27 16.40
N ILE A 576 -32.90 -14.76 15.89
CA ILE A 576 -33.37 -14.46 14.54
C ILE A 576 -33.63 -12.96 14.41
N GLN A 577 -34.28 -12.33 15.40
CA GLN A 577 -34.56 -10.89 15.39
C GLN A 577 -33.28 -10.05 15.43
N SER A 578 -32.34 -10.38 16.33
CA SER A 578 -31.06 -9.68 16.45
C SER A 578 -30.26 -9.72 15.16
N VAL A 579 -30.25 -10.88 14.49
CA VAL A 579 -29.49 -11.05 13.25
C VAL A 579 -30.20 -10.45 12.03
N ALA A 580 -31.53 -10.53 11.97
CA ALA A 580 -32.33 -9.92 10.91
C ALA A 580 -32.25 -8.40 10.92
N THR A 581 -32.16 -7.76 12.09
CA THR A 581 -32.09 -6.29 12.23
C THR A 581 -30.78 -5.69 11.71
N GLY A 582 -29.71 -6.50 11.63
CA GLY A 582 -28.38 -6.03 11.22
C GLY A 582 -28.08 -6.11 9.71
N ASP A 583 -29.08 -6.36 8.86
CA ASP A 583 -28.93 -6.57 7.41
C ASP A 583 -27.86 -7.60 7.03
N LYS A 584 -27.71 -8.65 7.85
CA LYS A 584 -26.64 -9.65 7.69
C LYS A 584 -27.03 -10.78 6.72
N ASN A 585 -26.01 -11.39 6.15
CA ASN A 585 -26.07 -12.61 5.34
C ASN A 585 -25.60 -13.81 6.18
N VAL A 586 -26.52 -14.61 6.70
CA VAL A 586 -26.21 -15.67 7.68
C VAL A 586 -26.99 -16.97 7.45
N LYS A 587 -26.43 -18.05 7.97
CA LYS A 587 -27.09 -19.32 8.26
C LYS A 587 -27.13 -19.51 9.78
N ILE A 588 -28.32 -19.67 10.33
CA ILE A 588 -28.55 -20.06 11.73
C ILE A 588 -28.80 -21.56 11.73
N THR A 589 -28.03 -22.31 12.51
CA THR A 589 -28.26 -23.73 12.78
C THR A 589 -28.81 -23.85 14.19
N LEU A 590 -29.94 -24.53 14.36
CA LEU A 590 -30.53 -24.84 15.67
C LEU A 590 -30.56 -26.36 15.84
N GLU A 591 -30.20 -26.83 17.04
CA GLU A 591 -30.21 -28.25 17.38
C GLU A 591 -30.82 -28.45 18.77
N SER A 592 -31.84 -29.31 18.85
CA SER A 592 -32.54 -29.63 20.09
C SER A 592 -33.01 -31.09 20.07
N ASN A 593 -32.76 -31.84 21.14
CA ASN A 593 -33.24 -33.23 21.30
C ASN A 593 -32.95 -34.16 20.09
N GLY A 594 -31.80 -34.00 19.45
CA GLY A 594 -31.39 -34.76 18.26
C GLY A 594 -32.05 -34.33 16.94
N GLN A 595 -32.89 -33.29 16.96
CA GLN A 595 -33.41 -32.63 15.77
C GLN A 595 -32.56 -31.41 15.44
N ARG A 596 -32.22 -31.25 14.17
CA ARG A 596 -31.40 -30.15 13.67
C ARG A 596 -32.07 -29.49 12.46
N GLY A 597 -31.99 -28.17 12.40
CA GLY A 597 -32.43 -27.42 11.23
C GLY A 597 -31.66 -26.14 11.00
N ASN A 598 -31.82 -25.60 9.79
CA ASN A 598 -31.11 -24.41 9.32
C ASN A 598 -32.11 -23.33 8.89
N ILE A 599 -31.80 -22.08 9.21
CA ILE A 599 -32.51 -20.88 8.73
C ILE A 599 -31.52 -20.01 7.98
N PHE A 600 -31.86 -19.56 6.79
CA PHE A 600 -31.02 -18.72 5.94
C PHE A 600 -31.60 -17.30 5.83
N ILE A 601 -30.77 -16.32 6.17
CA ILE A 601 -31.09 -14.89 6.13
C ILE A 601 -30.16 -14.19 5.15
N ARG A 602 -30.72 -13.44 4.20
CA ARG A 602 -30.00 -12.67 3.19
C ARG A 602 -30.42 -11.21 3.27
N GLY A 603 -29.49 -10.31 3.61
CA GLY A 603 -29.75 -8.88 3.78
C GLY A 603 -30.87 -8.60 4.77
N GLY A 604 -30.89 -9.30 5.92
CA GLY A 604 -31.94 -9.17 6.93
C GLY A 604 -33.27 -9.88 6.62
N GLN A 605 -33.43 -10.44 5.41
CA GLN A 605 -34.64 -11.17 5.02
C GLN A 605 -34.48 -12.68 5.20
N ILE A 606 -35.45 -13.34 5.83
CA ILE A 606 -35.51 -14.80 5.95
C ILE A 606 -35.96 -15.38 4.60
N ILE A 607 -35.08 -16.09 3.91
CA ILE A 607 -35.33 -16.59 2.54
C ILE A 607 -35.63 -18.09 2.49
N HIS A 608 -35.17 -18.86 3.47
CA HIS A 608 -35.31 -20.31 3.48
C HIS A 608 -35.16 -20.87 4.90
N ALA A 609 -35.87 -21.94 5.21
CA ALA A 609 -35.64 -22.75 6.40
C ALA A 609 -35.85 -24.24 6.08
N GLU A 610 -35.12 -25.10 6.76
CA GLU A 610 -35.17 -26.56 6.60
C GLU A 610 -34.97 -27.27 7.95
N ALA A 611 -35.78 -28.29 8.23
CA ALA A 611 -35.69 -29.10 9.44
C ALA A 611 -36.17 -30.53 9.14
N GLY A 612 -35.24 -31.48 9.01
CA GLY A 612 -35.57 -32.85 8.61
C GLY A 612 -36.25 -32.90 7.23
N VAL A 613 -37.53 -33.30 7.20
CA VAL A 613 -38.36 -33.35 5.97
C VAL A 613 -39.13 -32.05 5.69
N LEU A 614 -39.16 -31.12 6.64
CA LEU A 614 -39.87 -29.86 6.52
C LEU A 614 -39.00 -28.83 5.79
N ILE A 615 -39.61 -28.05 4.89
CA ILE A 615 -38.95 -26.97 4.13
C ILE A 615 -39.85 -25.73 4.12
N GLY A 616 -39.27 -24.54 4.16
CA GLY A 616 -40.00 -23.28 4.05
C GLY A 616 -40.57 -22.80 5.38
N GLN A 617 -41.77 -22.19 5.37
CA GLN A 617 -42.35 -21.57 6.56
C GLN A 617 -42.67 -22.59 7.67
N GLU A 618 -43.09 -23.80 7.31
CA GLU A 618 -43.37 -24.87 8.27
C GLU A 618 -42.10 -25.29 9.03
N ALA A 619 -40.97 -25.41 8.32
CA ALA A 619 -39.67 -25.65 8.95
C ALA A 619 -39.24 -24.49 9.85
N PHE A 620 -39.51 -23.25 9.43
CA PHE A 620 -39.20 -22.07 10.23
C PHE A 620 -39.97 -22.07 11.56
N PHE A 621 -41.29 -22.31 11.55
CA PHE A 621 -42.09 -22.33 12.77
C PHE A 621 -41.72 -23.49 13.69
N HIS A 622 -41.44 -24.68 13.13
CA HIS A 622 -40.94 -25.82 13.89
C HIS A 622 -39.61 -25.50 14.59
N LEU A 623 -38.69 -24.81 13.93
CA LEU A 623 -37.42 -24.42 14.53
C LEU A 623 -37.56 -23.35 15.61
N MET A 624 -38.58 -22.49 15.53
CA MET A 624 -38.85 -21.51 16.59
C MET A 624 -39.41 -22.14 17.87
N SER A 625 -39.99 -23.34 17.82
CA SER A 625 -40.51 -24.02 19.00
C SER A 625 -39.43 -24.69 19.86
N PHE A 626 -38.17 -24.63 19.45
CA PHE A 626 -37.07 -25.18 20.25
C PHE A 626 -36.81 -24.29 21.47
N GLN A 627 -37.09 -24.82 22.67
CA GLN A 627 -36.91 -24.10 23.94
C GLN A 627 -35.54 -24.35 24.60
N SER A 628 -34.87 -25.45 24.25
CA SER A 628 -33.54 -25.82 24.76
C SER A 628 -32.69 -26.40 23.64
N GLY A 629 -31.37 -26.47 23.83
CA GLY A 629 -30.43 -26.97 22.84
C GLY A 629 -29.40 -25.92 22.43
N GLU A 630 -28.71 -26.15 21.32
CA GLU A 630 -27.61 -25.32 20.87
C GLU A 630 -27.96 -24.56 19.59
N PHE A 631 -27.40 -23.36 19.46
CA PHE A 631 -27.48 -22.59 18.24
C PHE A 631 -26.09 -22.24 17.71
N LYS A 632 -26.01 -22.05 16.39
CA LYS A 632 -24.80 -21.61 15.70
C LYS A 632 -25.16 -20.67 14.55
N VAL A 633 -24.75 -19.41 14.64
CA VAL A 633 -24.99 -18.37 13.64
C VAL A 633 -23.74 -18.11 12.84
N VAL A 634 -23.71 -18.48 11.57
CA VAL A 634 -22.53 -18.40 10.71
C VAL A 634 -22.81 -17.49 9.53
N SER A 635 -21.91 -16.56 9.20
CA SER A 635 -22.05 -15.75 7.97
C SER A 635 -21.97 -16.65 6.74
N CYS A 636 -22.86 -16.49 5.76
CA CYS A 636 -22.82 -17.28 4.53
C CYS A 636 -22.91 -16.40 3.28
N SER A 637 -22.25 -16.85 2.21
CA SER A 637 -22.24 -16.20 0.88
C SER A 637 -22.97 -17.02 -0.18
N SER A 638 -23.31 -18.28 0.13
CA SER A 638 -24.12 -19.17 -0.70
C SER A 638 -25.44 -19.46 -0.01
N PHE A 639 -26.53 -19.45 -0.78
CA PHE A 639 -27.89 -19.56 -0.29
C PHE A 639 -28.68 -20.61 -1.10
N PRO A 640 -29.55 -21.40 -0.45
CA PRO A 640 -30.48 -22.27 -1.14
C PRO A 640 -31.55 -21.47 -1.90
N GLN A 641 -32.31 -22.15 -2.75
CA GLN A 641 -33.45 -21.54 -3.44
C GLN A 641 -34.43 -20.96 -2.41
N GLN A 642 -34.90 -19.74 -2.66
CA GLN A 642 -35.84 -19.07 -1.78
C GLN A 642 -37.16 -19.85 -1.74
N THR A 643 -37.53 -20.31 -0.55
CA THR A 643 -38.79 -21.03 -0.28
C THR A 643 -39.73 -20.23 0.60
N ILE A 644 -39.24 -19.15 1.20
CA ILE A 644 -40.01 -18.25 2.05
C ILE A 644 -40.12 -16.89 1.36
N HIS A 645 -41.35 -16.46 1.12
CA HIS A 645 -41.66 -15.19 0.44
C HIS A 645 -42.35 -14.14 1.33
N ALA A 646 -42.70 -14.51 2.57
CA ALA A 646 -43.27 -13.58 3.54
C ALA A 646 -42.18 -12.66 4.12
N SER A 647 -42.58 -11.48 4.61
CA SER A 647 -41.65 -10.56 5.26
C SER A 647 -41.18 -11.12 6.61
N THR A 648 -39.94 -10.80 7.00
CA THR A 648 -39.36 -11.22 8.28
C THR A 648 -40.24 -10.86 9.47
N MET A 649 -40.82 -9.65 9.48
CA MET A 649 -41.72 -9.19 10.54
C MET A 649 -43.00 -10.04 10.60
N SER A 650 -43.58 -10.39 9.45
CA SER A 650 -44.78 -11.23 9.41
C SER A 650 -44.52 -12.64 9.94
N LEU A 651 -43.36 -13.21 9.64
CA LEU A 651 -42.96 -14.55 10.11
C LEU A 651 -42.71 -14.57 11.61
N LEU A 652 -42.05 -13.55 12.15
CA LEU A 652 -41.79 -13.45 13.60
C LEU A 652 -43.08 -13.26 14.39
N MET A 653 -44.01 -12.43 13.91
CA MET A 653 -45.31 -12.22 14.56
C MET A 653 -46.18 -13.49 14.54
N GLU A 654 -46.28 -14.15 13.39
CA GLU A 654 -47.06 -15.38 13.28
C GLU A 654 -46.46 -16.52 14.09
N GLY A 655 -45.12 -16.63 14.09
CA GLY A 655 -44.43 -17.63 14.89
C GLY A 655 -44.56 -17.39 16.40
N ALA A 656 -44.52 -16.13 16.87
CA ALA A 656 -44.79 -15.81 18.28
C ALA A 656 -46.23 -16.20 18.69
N ARG A 657 -47.22 -15.91 17.83
CA ARG A 657 -48.61 -16.31 18.05
C ARG A 657 -48.75 -17.83 18.21
N LEU A 658 -48.09 -18.60 17.35
CA LEU A 658 -48.11 -20.07 17.41
C LEU A 658 -47.46 -20.62 18.68
N LEU A 659 -46.38 -19.99 19.16
CA LEU A 659 -45.72 -20.37 20.42
C LEU A 659 -46.59 -20.11 21.65
N ASP A 660 -47.25 -18.96 21.69
CA ASP A 660 -48.19 -18.60 22.76
C ASP A 660 -49.38 -19.56 22.81
N GLU A 661 -49.92 -19.92 21.64
CA GLU A 661 -51.02 -20.89 21.53
C GLU A 661 -50.61 -22.31 21.95
N ALA A 662 -49.41 -22.76 21.60
CA ALA A 662 -48.90 -24.08 21.98
C ALA A 662 -48.61 -24.15 23.50
N SER A 663 -48.06 -23.07 24.07
CA SER A 663 -47.83 -22.95 25.51
C SER A 663 -49.14 -22.93 26.31
N ALA A 664 -50.19 -22.28 25.77
CA ALA A 664 -51.52 -22.30 26.39
C ALA A 664 -52.21 -23.68 26.33
N ARG A 665 -51.82 -24.56 25.41
CA ARG A 665 -52.34 -25.93 25.26
C ARG A 665 -51.53 -26.99 26.01
N GLY A 666 -50.34 -26.63 26.53
CA GLY A 666 -49.45 -27.55 27.24
C GLY A 666 -48.72 -28.55 26.33
N GLU A 667 -48.49 -28.17 25.07
CA GLU A 667 -47.87 -29.02 24.03
C GLU A 667 -46.36 -28.76 23.86
N VAL A 668 -45.74 -27.94 24.73
CA VAL A 668 -44.33 -27.51 24.63
C VAL A 668 -43.49 -28.04 25.78
#